data_AF-A0A2V7EDC8-F1
#
_entry.id   AF-A0A2V7EDC8-F1
#
_cell.length_a   1.000
_cell.length_b   1.000
_cell.length_c   1.000
_cell.angle_alpha   90.00
_cell.angle_beta   90.00
_cell.angle_gamma   90.00
#
_symmetry.space_group_name_H-M   'P 1'
#
loop_
_entity.id
_entity.type
_entity.pdbx_description
1 polymer ?
#
loop_
_entity_poly.entity_id
_entity_poly.type
_entity_poly.pdbx_seq_one_letter_code
_entity_poly.pdbx_strand_id
1 'polypeptide(L)'
;MRSASLLLALVDIAVVALVIACGDASGPKTNPPATVVVVSGDAQPASEVGLKLPLPLAVKVSDAQGQNLVGVTVTWSTSSGALSASSSITDANGVATMEWTLGPLVGSQTATATVTGLKPVTFTEIAVAGPLAQIILTRDTVRLLGIGDVFQLRARAADRFGNTVLVGTTVESADTSIVTADNFGNGALLTARASDKITTVRVTAESIVKIGTVIVLPPPCQAGTNAFSLAVGEAALLSGAAASEFCVQGTSAGAEFIAIPFYSDFSGSLLRLSISTGNTTIGVSSNRFAPSFQLLQSGVGSQLVRDDAFETKLRERSLAELTPLIPSPRAAHQESAGRFNLSVAIPQIGDLLKLNTNSSSACTNANVRTGRVVAITNRAIVVADTANPASGFTAQDYQNFGITFDTLVYPVDTANFGDPTDIDKNQHVILFFTRAVNELTPPNQNFYVGGFFFSRDLFPLTTSGGIQGCPTSNFAEMFYLLVPDPDGAVNQNVRTVGFVKTVTIGTLAHEFQHLINASRHLYVNTGSSAFEDTFLDEGLAHMAEELTFYRASGLAPGQNISYEVIQASQKIKDAFDNFGAANFRRFREFLTNPLTNSPYVNNANITTRGATWSFLRYAADRRGLSENQLWFQLANPPAGIHGVSNITRAVTPDLGSWVRDWAVANYADDFIPGLQPIDTHLSWNIRSVVSVVNEGMWALTTGQLETINITSVTIGDGSAAYLRFGVAANAVGGGRITARGAPVPSGFALSVLRTK
;
A
#
# COMPACT_ATOMS: atom_id res chain seq x y z
N MET A 1 -47.43 19.32 -3.10
CA MET A 1 -48.84 18.90 -2.90
C MET A 1 -48.95 18.49 -1.43
N ARG A 2 -49.50 19.38 -0.56
CA ARG A 2 -50.82 19.23 0.12
C ARG A 2 -50.90 17.91 0.91
N SER A 3 -51.06 17.85 2.24
CA SER A 3 -52.00 18.53 3.17
C SER A 3 -51.54 18.23 4.63
N ALA A 4 -51.59 19.15 5.61
CA ALA A 4 -52.74 19.57 6.44
C ALA A 4 -53.32 18.41 7.31
N SER A 5 -53.66 18.53 8.61
CA SER A 5 -54.28 19.65 9.32
C SER A 5 -54.19 19.53 10.85
N LEU A 6 -54.11 20.68 11.53
CA LEU A 6 -54.51 20.96 12.92
C LEU A 6 -56.01 21.35 12.98
N LEU A 7 -56.70 21.04 14.09
CA LEU A 7 -57.94 21.70 14.60
C LEU A 7 -57.87 21.59 16.15
N LEU A 8 -57.85 22.67 16.97
CA LEU A 8 -58.95 23.57 17.41
C LEU A 8 -60.21 22.81 17.88
N ALA A 9 -60.96 23.13 18.94
CA ALA A 9 -60.93 24.03 20.10
C ALA A 9 -62.28 23.80 20.84
N LEU A 10 -62.41 24.16 22.14
CA LEU A 10 -63.66 24.42 22.90
C LEU A 10 -63.23 25.06 24.24
N VAL A 11 -63.32 26.38 24.49
CA VAL A 11 -64.49 27.27 24.73
C VAL A 11 -65.18 26.98 26.08
N ASP A 12 -65.07 27.91 27.06
CA ASP A 12 -66.23 28.65 27.56
C ASP A 12 -65.88 29.81 28.52
N ILE A 13 -66.67 30.88 28.41
CA ILE A 13 -66.58 32.21 29.05
C ILE A 13 -67.90 32.48 29.81
N ALA A 14 -67.85 33.06 31.02
CA ALA A 14 -68.77 34.08 31.59
C ALA A 14 -68.44 34.31 33.10
N VAL A 15 -67.83 35.43 33.53
CA VAL A 15 -68.37 36.77 33.89
C VAL A 15 -69.33 36.80 35.11
N VAL A 16 -68.88 37.38 36.23
CA VAL A 16 -69.64 38.32 37.11
C VAL A 16 -68.66 39.32 37.77
N ALA A 17 -69.17 40.53 37.99
CA ALA A 17 -68.53 41.83 38.16
C ALA A 17 -68.11 42.26 39.58
N LEU A 18 -67.18 43.25 39.58
CA LEU A 18 -66.90 44.35 40.53
C LEU A 18 -66.89 44.11 42.05
N VAL A 19 -65.70 44.33 42.65
CA VAL A 19 -65.54 45.31 43.73
C VAL A 19 -64.25 46.10 43.47
N ILE A 20 -64.40 47.40 43.23
CA ILE A 20 -63.34 48.40 43.40
C ILE A 20 -63.20 48.61 44.90
N ALA A 21 -62.04 48.27 45.46
CA ALA A 21 -61.63 48.73 46.78
C ALA A 21 -60.15 49.12 46.69
N CYS A 22 -59.89 50.40 46.97
CA CYS A 22 -58.56 50.99 47.07
C CYS A 22 -57.67 50.17 48.01
N GLY A 23 -56.53 49.74 47.51
CA GLY A 23 -55.34 49.41 48.29
C GLY A 23 -54.19 50.16 47.66
N ASP A 24 -53.71 51.17 48.36
CA ASP A 24 -52.71 52.13 47.90
C ASP A 24 -51.47 51.48 47.27
N ALA A 25 -50.93 52.16 46.25
CA ALA A 25 -49.61 51.94 45.65
C ALA A 25 -48.47 52.33 46.62
N SER A 26 -48.51 51.76 47.81
CA SER A 26 -47.56 51.93 48.91
C SER A 26 -47.06 50.59 49.47
N GLY A 27 -47.25 49.49 48.72
CA GLY A 27 -46.30 48.38 48.80
C GLY A 27 -44.92 48.87 48.35
N PRO A 28 -43.81 48.47 49.01
CA PRO A 28 -42.49 48.99 48.69
C PRO A 28 -42.20 48.81 47.20
N LYS A 29 -41.92 49.91 46.48
CA LYS A 29 -41.37 49.88 45.13
C LYS A 29 -40.04 49.15 45.22
N THR A 30 -40.02 47.85 44.94
CA THR A 30 -38.76 47.10 44.84
C THR A 30 -38.03 47.62 43.62
N ASN A 31 -36.88 48.27 43.81
CA ASN A 31 -36.04 48.71 42.71
C ASN A 31 -35.67 47.50 41.84
N PRO A 32 -35.65 47.64 40.49
CA PRO A 32 -35.33 46.51 39.62
C PRO A 32 -33.88 46.02 39.87
N PRO A 33 -33.62 44.71 39.78
CA PRO A 33 -32.26 44.17 39.82
C PRO A 33 -31.36 44.84 38.79
N ALA A 34 -30.17 45.28 39.22
CA ALA A 34 -29.18 45.90 38.33
C ALA A 34 -27.84 45.16 38.32
N THR A 35 -27.49 44.48 39.42
CA THR A 35 -26.24 43.73 39.53
C THR A 35 -26.46 42.36 40.17
N VAL A 36 -25.73 41.36 39.69
CA VAL A 36 -25.60 40.03 40.31
C VAL A 36 -24.13 39.70 40.39
N VAL A 37 -23.65 39.36 41.59
CA VAL A 37 -22.23 39.04 41.84
C VAL A 37 -22.11 37.76 42.66
N VAL A 38 -21.05 36.99 42.42
CA VAL A 38 -20.72 35.83 43.23
C VAL A 38 -20.28 36.28 44.62
N VAL A 39 -20.83 35.64 45.66
CA VAL A 39 -20.51 35.89 47.07
C VAL A 39 -19.65 34.78 47.64
N SER A 40 -20.01 33.52 47.34
CA SER A 40 -19.30 32.33 47.81
C SER A 40 -19.61 31.12 46.94
N GLY A 41 -18.82 30.05 47.10
CA GLY A 41 -19.08 28.76 46.47
C GLY A 41 -18.51 28.61 45.06
N ASP A 42 -17.72 29.58 44.57
CA ASP A 42 -16.94 29.47 43.33
C ASP A 42 -15.48 29.12 43.63
N ALA A 43 -14.82 28.44 42.68
CA ALA A 43 -13.41 28.03 42.74
C ALA A 43 -13.01 27.39 44.09
N GLN A 44 -13.84 26.49 44.61
CA GLN A 44 -13.57 25.75 45.82
C GLN A 44 -12.40 24.76 45.62
N PRO A 45 -11.78 24.27 46.71
CA PRO A 45 -10.82 23.18 46.62
C PRO A 45 -11.42 21.99 45.87
N ALA A 46 -10.57 21.33 45.06
CA ALA A 46 -10.98 20.21 44.24
C ALA A 46 -11.74 19.16 45.07
N SER A 47 -12.93 18.80 44.59
CA SER A 47 -13.86 17.93 45.30
C SER A 47 -14.13 16.67 44.48
N GLU A 48 -14.42 15.54 45.15
CA GLU A 48 -14.66 14.29 44.45
C GLU A 48 -15.93 14.36 43.59
N VAL A 49 -15.88 13.69 42.43
CA VAL A 49 -17.05 13.48 41.58
C VAL A 49 -18.23 12.88 42.34
N GLY A 50 -19.45 13.34 42.02
CA GLY A 50 -20.66 12.84 42.65
C GLY A 50 -20.86 13.27 44.11
N LEU A 51 -19.99 14.11 44.68
CA LEU A 51 -20.19 14.70 46.00
C LEU A 51 -20.79 16.12 45.91
N LYS A 52 -21.54 16.46 46.95
CA LYS A 52 -22.04 17.81 47.19
C LYS A 52 -20.88 18.71 47.60
N LEU A 53 -20.80 19.90 47.01
CA LEU A 53 -19.78 20.89 47.35
C LEU A 53 -19.90 21.33 48.82
N PRO A 54 -18.77 21.55 49.53
CA PRO A 54 -18.78 21.96 50.93
C PRO A 54 -19.44 23.32 51.18
N LEU A 55 -19.22 24.30 50.28
CA LEU A 55 -19.88 25.59 50.32
C LEU A 55 -20.98 25.65 49.26
N PRO A 56 -22.20 26.09 49.62
CA PRO A 56 -23.23 26.35 48.62
C PRO A 56 -22.81 27.51 47.71
N LEU A 57 -23.25 27.45 46.46
CA LEU A 57 -23.16 28.57 45.53
C LEU A 57 -23.98 29.72 46.09
N ALA A 58 -23.44 30.93 46.12
CA ALA A 58 -24.17 32.11 46.58
C ALA A 58 -23.94 33.29 45.65
N VAL A 59 -25.03 33.95 45.27
CA VAL A 59 -24.99 35.22 44.55
C VAL A 59 -25.71 36.29 45.34
N LYS A 60 -25.25 37.53 45.21
CA LYS A 60 -25.90 38.72 45.76
C LYS A 60 -26.50 39.54 44.64
N VAL A 61 -27.75 39.95 44.83
CA VAL A 61 -28.48 40.81 43.89
C VAL A 61 -28.73 42.17 44.52
N SER A 62 -28.33 43.22 43.81
CA SER A 62 -28.51 44.61 44.24
C SER A 62 -29.08 45.49 43.12
N ASP A 63 -29.75 46.58 43.50
CA ASP A 63 -30.23 47.59 42.58
C ASP A 63 -29.12 48.53 42.08
N ALA A 64 -29.48 49.49 41.22
CA ALA A 64 -28.54 50.45 40.64
C ALA A 64 -27.95 51.43 41.68
N GLN A 65 -28.54 51.52 42.88
CA GLN A 65 -28.09 52.33 44.00
C GLN A 65 -27.22 51.53 44.99
N GLY A 66 -26.99 50.24 44.72
CA GLY A 66 -26.20 49.36 45.57
C GLY A 66 -26.96 48.79 46.77
N GLN A 67 -28.30 48.97 46.85
CA GLN A 67 -29.11 48.38 47.92
C GLN A 67 -29.39 46.91 47.63
N ASN A 68 -29.37 46.08 48.69
CA ASN A 68 -29.62 44.65 48.59
C ASN A 68 -31.10 44.39 48.30
N LEU A 69 -31.40 43.54 47.32
CA LEU A 69 -32.78 43.25 46.94
C LEU A 69 -33.25 41.92 47.52
N VAL A 70 -34.27 41.97 48.38
CA VAL A 70 -34.97 40.79 48.93
C VAL A 70 -36.08 40.33 47.98
N GLY A 71 -36.33 39.02 47.90
CA GLY A 71 -37.45 38.47 47.13
C GLY A 71 -37.19 38.28 45.63
N VAL A 72 -35.97 38.50 45.15
CA VAL A 72 -35.60 38.31 43.73
C VAL A 72 -35.37 36.83 43.45
N THR A 73 -36.01 36.30 42.39
CA THR A 73 -35.80 34.92 41.94
C THR A 73 -34.50 34.81 41.14
N VAL A 74 -33.62 33.89 41.55
CA VAL A 74 -32.42 33.48 40.83
C VAL A 74 -32.66 32.09 40.25
N THR A 75 -32.52 31.93 38.94
CA THR A 75 -32.61 30.63 38.26
C THR A 75 -31.23 30.01 38.14
N TRP A 76 -31.11 28.71 38.43
CA TRP A 76 -29.85 27.98 38.43
C TRP A 76 -29.85 26.88 37.37
N SER A 77 -28.70 26.67 36.75
CA SER A 77 -28.47 25.57 35.79
C SER A 77 -27.05 25.04 35.93
N THR A 78 -26.80 23.81 35.48
CA THR A 78 -25.46 23.22 35.48
C THR A 78 -25.24 22.38 34.23
N SER A 79 -24.00 22.32 33.77
CA SER A 79 -23.58 21.46 32.66
C SER A 79 -23.33 20.01 33.08
N SER A 80 -23.17 19.75 34.38
CA SER A 80 -22.83 18.44 34.93
C SER A 80 -23.20 18.34 36.42
N GLY A 81 -23.76 17.20 36.83
CA GLY A 81 -24.20 16.98 38.21
C GLY A 81 -25.64 17.42 38.47
N ALA A 82 -25.95 17.75 39.72
CA ALA A 82 -27.31 18.05 40.17
C ALA A 82 -27.33 19.24 41.14
N LEU A 83 -28.23 20.19 40.87
CA LEU A 83 -28.55 21.30 41.78
C LEU A 83 -29.73 20.90 42.67
N SER A 84 -29.79 21.38 43.90
CA SER A 84 -30.88 21.02 44.83
C SER A 84 -32.25 21.57 44.42
N ALA A 85 -32.29 22.62 43.60
CA ALA A 85 -33.50 23.12 42.93
C ALA A 85 -33.14 23.89 41.65
N SER A 86 -34.14 24.22 40.82
CA SER A 86 -33.96 25.04 39.61
C SER A 86 -33.92 26.54 39.88
N SER A 87 -34.35 26.99 41.06
CA SER A 87 -34.39 28.40 41.45
C SER A 87 -34.31 28.58 42.96
N SER A 88 -33.81 29.73 43.43
CA SER A 88 -33.91 30.20 44.82
C SER A 88 -34.22 31.69 44.87
N ILE A 89 -34.60 32.20 46.05
CA ILE A 89 -35.02 33.60 46.25
C ILE A 89 -34.02 34.31 47.15
N THR A 90 -33.72 35.58 46.88
CA THR A 90 -32.81 36.38 47.70
C THR A 90 -33.40 36.70 49.08
N ASP A 91 -32.59 36.54 50.13
CA ASP A 91 -32.95 36.85 51.52
C ASP A 91 -32.90 38.36 51.84
N ALA A 92 -33.04 38.73 53.12
CA ALA A 92 -32.99 40.12 53.58
C ALA A 92 -31.63 40.82 53.34
N ASN A 93 -30.56 40.05 53.11
CA ASN A 93 -29.23 40.56 52.74
C ASN A 93 -29.02 40.59 51.22
N GLY A 94 -30.05 40.24 50.44
CA GLY A 94 -30.01 40.16 48.98
C GLY A 94 -29.27 38.94 48.45
N VAL A 95 -29.08 37.90 49.27
CA VAL A 95 -28.31 36.70 48.91
C VAL A 95 -29.23 35.54 48.57
N ALA A 96 -29.00 34.88 47.44
CA ALA A 96 -29.64 33.62 47.07
C ALA A 96 -28.58 32.51 47.03
N THR A 97 -28.91 31.35 47.59
CA THR A 97 -27.99 30.21 47.67
C THR A 97 -28.51 29.01 46.87
N MET A 98 -27.59 28.13 46.46
CA MET A 98 -27.89 26.87 45.79
C MET A 98 -26.88 25.79 46.19
N GLU A 99 -27.37 24.59 46.46
CA GLU A 99 -26.49 23.44 46.71
C GLU A 99 -26.21 22.71 45.40
N TRP A 100 -24.95 22.35 45.16
CA TRP A 100 -24.53 21.67 43.95
C TRP A 100 -23.78 20.38 44.27
N THR A 101 -24.23 19.28 43.67
CA THR A 101 -23.55 17.99 43.63
C THR A 101 -22.86 17.85 42.28
N LEU A 102 -21.53 17.66 42.28
CA LEU A 102 -20.75 17.50 41.05
C LEU A 102 -21.18 16.24 40.29
N GLY A 103 -21.06 16.28 38.96
CA GLY A 103 -21.33 15.12 38.11
C GLY A 103 -20.21 14.07 38.14
N PRO A 104 -20.39 12.96 37.40
CA PRO A 104 -19.54 11.77 37.52
C PRO A 104 -18.19 11.86 36.81
N LEU A 105 -17.90 12.93 36.07
CA LEU A 105 -16.67 13.08 35.28
C LEU A 105 -15.66 14.00 35.96
N VAL A 106 -14.39 13.61 35.94
CA VAL A 106 -13.29 14.47 36.42
C VAL A 106 -13.06 15.67 35.51
N GLY A 107 -12.49 16.74 36.07
CA GLY A 107 -12.18 17.97 35.37
C GLY A 107 -13.07 19.14 35.75
N SER A 108 -13.02 20.20 34.95
CA SER A 108 -13.79 21.42 35.21
C SER A 108 -15.28 21.20 34.92
N GLN A 109 -16.12 21.52 35.91
CA GLN A 109 -17.57 21.53 35.79
C GLN A 109 -18.10 22.93 36.09
N THR A 110 -19.27 23.27 35.56
CA THR A 110 -19.84 24.62 35.72
C THR A 110 -21.30 24.63 36.14
N ALA A 111 -21.66 25.64 36.93
CA ALA A 111 -23.03 26.01 37.26
C ALA A 111 -23.25 27.51 37.00
N THR A 112 -24.47 27.91 36.65
CA THR A 112 -24.79 29.28 36.25
C THR A 112 -26.00 29.79 37.02
N ALA A 113 -25.87 30.98 37.61
CA ALA A 113 -26.97 31.74 38.20
C ALA A 113 -27.43 32.84 37.24
N THR A 114 -28.74 32.91 37.01
CA THR A 114 -29.37 33.86 36.11
C THR A 114 -30.45 34.64 36.83
N VAL A 115 -30.39 35.97 36.70
CA VAL A 115 -31.44 36.90 37.11
C VAL A 115 -31.96 37.57 35.85
N THR A 116 -33.28 37.60 35.66
CA THR A 116 -33.90 38.16 34.45
C THR A 116 -33.42 39.59 34.20
N GLY A 117 -32.93 39.84 32.99
CA GLY A 117 -32.41 41.16 32.58
C GLY A 117 -30.95 41.44 32.92
N LEU A 118 -30.26 40.54 33.63
CA LEU A 118 -28.83 40.67 33.97
C LEU A 118 -27.97 39.63 33.25
N LYS A 119 -26.66 39.91 33.11
CA LYS A 119 -25.69 38.93 32.61
C LYS A 119 -25.56 37.79 33.64
N PRO A 120 -25.66 36.51 33.22
CA PRO A 120 -25.48 35.38 34.13
C PRO A 120 -24.07 35.33 34.74
N VAL A 121 -23.97 34.85 35.97
CA VAL A 121 -22.68 34.56 36.64
C VAL A 121 -22.45 33.05 36.64
N THR A 122 -21.20 32.64 36.39
CA THR A 122 -20.81 31.24 36.28
C THR A 122 -19.86 30.87 37.40
N PHE A 123 -20.15 29.73 38.02
CA PHE A 123 -19.32 29.04 39.00
C PHE A 123 -18.54 27.95 38.29
N THR A 124 -17.25 27.82 38.57
CA THR A 124 -16.36 26.82 37.99
C THR A 124 -15.67 26.02 39.08
N GLU A 125 -15.84 24.70 39.03
CA GLU A 125 -15.30 23.79 40.04
C GLU A 125 -14.49 22.67 39.40
N ILE A 126 -13.46 22.19 40.10
CA ILE A 126 -12.62 21.08 39.63
C ILE A 126 -13.05 19.79 40.36
N ALA A 127 -13.64 18.88 39.60
CA ALA A 127 -13.97 17.54 40.07
C ALA A 127 -12.75 16.60 39.95
N VAL A 128 -12.39 15.90 41.02
CA VAL A 128 -11.36 14.86 41.03
C VAL A 128 -11.98 13.47 41.17
N ALA A 129 -11.23 12.43 40.81
CA ALA A 129 -11.71 11.05 40.92
C ALA A 129 -12.03 10.73 42.38
N GLY A 130 -13.09 9.94 42.60
CA GLY A 130 -13.40 9.42 43.93
C GLY A 130 -12.39 8.36 44.41
N PRO A 131 -12.61 7.77 45.59
CA PRO A 131 -11.77 6.69 46.09
C PRO A 131 -11.78 5.50 45.13
N LEU A 132 -10.67 4.76 45.13
CA LEU A 132 -10.52 3.52 44.39
C LEU A 132 -11.68 2.57 44.68
N ALA A 133 -12.41 2.15 43.65
CA ALA A 133 -13.55 1.25 43.80
C ALA A 133 -13.45 0.00 42.90
N GLN A 134 -12.72 0.08 41.79
CA GLN A 134 -12.65 -0.99 40.81
C GLN A 134 -11.34 -0.98 40.02
N ILE A 135 -11.06 -2.12 39.38
CA ILE A 135 -10.00 -2.26 38.38
C ILE A 135 -10.67 -2.62 37.06
N ILE A 136 -10.34 -1.89 35.99
CA ILE A 136 -10.83 -2.15 34.64
C ILE A 136 -9.72 -2.75 33.81
N LEU A 137 -9.93 -3.98 33.33
CA LEU A 137 -9.00 -4.68 32.44
C LEU A 137 -9.28 -4.32 30.99
N THR A 138 -8.24 -4.38 30.16
CA THR A 138 -8.38 -4.31 28.69
C THR A 138 -9.25 -5.44 28.14
N ARG A 139 -9.16 -6.64 28.76
CA ARG A 139 -10.04 -7.78 28.53
C ARG A 139 -10.18 -8.58 29.81
N ASP A 140 -11.43 -8.88 30.20
CA ASP A 140 -11.71 -9.75 31.34
C ASP A 140 -11.42 -11.24 31.01
N THR A 141 -11.41 -11.59 29.72
CA THR A 141 -10.97 -12.90 29.23
C THR A 141 -9.95 -12.74 28.11
N VAL A 142 -8.76 -13.28 28.32
CA VAL A 142 -7.68 -13.33 27.33
C VAL A 142 -7.65 -14.74 26.73
N ARG A 143 -7.58 -14.85 25.40
CA ARG A 143 -7.41 -16.11 24.69
C ARG A 143 -6.04 -16.10 24.01
N LEU A 144 -5.17 -17.04 24.39
CA LEU A 144 -3.85 -17.25 23.84
C LEU A 144 -3.88 -18.45 22.87
N LEU A 145 -3.19 -18.36 21.74
CA LEU A 145 -3.25 -19.33 20.64
C LEU A 145 -2.55 -20.67 20.95
N GLY A 146 -1.70 -20.70 21.96
CA GLY A 146 -0.89 -21.86 22.35
C GLY A 146 0.30 -21.44 23.19
N ILE A 147 1.21 -22.38 23.44
CA ILE A 147 2.48 -22.12 24.14
C ILE A 147 3.27 -21.05 23.39
N GLY A 148 3.98 -20.18 24.13
CA GLY A 148 4.80 -19.11 23.56
C GLY A 148 4.03 -17.88 23.07
N ASP A 149 2.69 -17.92 23.04
CA ASP A 149 1.88 -16.74 22.73
C ASP A 149 1.92 -15.72 23.86
N VAL A 150 1.88 -14.44 23.48
CA VAL A 150 2.00 -13.32 24.40
C VAL A 150 0.85 -12.33 24.26
N PHE A 151 0.36 -11.81 25.38
CA PHE A 151 -0.68 -10.77 25.39
C PHE A 151 -0.35 -9.67 26.38
N GLN A 152 -0.36 -8.42 25.92
CA GLN A 152 -0.20 -7.26 26.80
C GLN A 152 -1.53 -6.93 27.48
N LEU A 153 -1.70 -7.40 28.73
CA LEU A 153 -2.83 -7.05 29.56
C LEU A 153 -2.58 -5.69 30.21
N ARG A 154 -3.38 -4.67 29.85
CA ARG A 154 -3.43 -3.42 30.62
C ARG A 154 -4.58 -3.45 31.61
N ALA A 155 -4.34 -2.87 32.78
CA ALA A 155 -5.29 -2.65 33.85
C ALA A 155 -5.28 -1.17 34.23
N ARG A 156 -6.43 -0.63 34.66
CA ARG A 156 -6.47 0.69 35.28
C ARG A 156 -7.30 0.65 36.54
N ALA A 157 -6.79 1.27 37.59
CA ALA A 157 -7.53 1.58 38.79
C ALA A 157 -8.54 2.70 38.50
N ALA A 158 -9.76 2.55 39.00
CA ALA A 158 -10.82 3.53 38.79
C ALA A 158 -11.75 3.67 39.99
N ASP A 159 -12.37 4.84 40.10
CA ASP A 159 -13.43 5.10 41.08
C ASP A 159 -14.75 4.42 40.67
N ARG A 160 -15.80 4.59 41.48
CA ARG A 160 -17.13 3.99 41.22
C ARG A 160 -17.79 4.45 39.91
N PHE A 161 -17.35 5.56 39.33
CA PHE A 161 -17.85 6.11 38.08
C PHE A 161 -16.98 5.75 36.86
N GLY A 162 -15.85 5.07 37.09
CA GLY A 162 -14.93 4.65 36.03
C GLY A 162 -13.83 5.67 35.72
N ASN A 163 -13.70 6.74 36.51
CA ASN A 163 -12.60 7.70 36.36
C ASN A 163 -11.30 7.09 36.84
N THR A 164 -10.21 7.34 36.12
CA THR A 164 -8.89 6.81 36.48
C THR A 164 -8.41 7.36 37.82
N VAL A 165 -8.00 6.45 38.71
CA VAL A 165 -7.32 6.75 39.97
C VAL A 165 -5.83 6.43 39.77
N LEU A 166 -4.95 7.37 40.10
CA LEU A 166 -3.50 7.28 39.84
C LEU A 166 -2.79 6.38 40.86
N VAL A 167 -3.12 5.09 40.85
CA VAL A 167 -2.45 4.05 41.62
C VAL A 167 -1.95 2.94 40.70
N GLY A 168 -0.83 2.33 41.08
CA GLY A 168 -0.23 1.22 40.34
C GLY A 168 -1.07 -0.06 40.44
N THR A 169 -1.02 -0.90 39.40
CA THR A 169 -1.62 -2.24 39.44
C THR A 169 -0.54 -3.30 39.31
N THR A 170 -0.66 -4.38 40.06
CA THR A 170 0.18 -5.59 39.93
C THR A 170 -0.67 -6.75 39.42
N VAL A 171 -0.15 -7.52 38.47
CA VAL A 171 -0.76 -8.73 37.91
C VAL A 171 0.03 -9.95 38.36
N GLU A 172 -0.65 -10.92 38.95
CA GLU A 172 -0.08 -12.20 39.35
C GLU A 172 -0.83 -13.34 38.64
N SER A 173 -0.10 -14.30 38.08
CA SER A 173 -0.72 -15.52 37.55
C SER A 173 -1.04 -16.49 38.66
N ALA A 174 -2.24 -17.08 38.63
CA ALA A 174 -2.62 -18.13 39.58
C ALA A 174 -1.84 -19.43 39.37
N ASP A 175 -1.35 -19.68 38.15
CA ASP A 175 -0.51 -20.83 37.82
C ASP A 175 0.54 -20.45 36.78
N THR A 176 1.77 -20.27 37.23
CA THR A 176 2.92 -19.88 36.40
C THR A 176 3.40 -21.00 35.47
N SER A 177 2.98 -22.26 35.70
CA SER A 177 3.22 -23.36 34.78
C SER A 177 2.30 -23.30 33.54
N ILE A 178 1.18 -22.57 33.63
CA ILE A 178 0.25 -22.34 32.53
C ILE A 178 0.51 -21.00 31.85
N VAL A 179 0.62 -19.91 32.61
CA VAL A 179 0.88 -18.54 32.09
C VAL A 179 1.79 -17.79 33.06
N THR A 180 2.86 -17.15 32.57
CA THR A 180 3.62 -16.18 33.37
C THR A 180 3.09 -14.76 33.15
N ALA A 181 3.27 -13.88 34.14
CA ALA A 181 2.85 -12.47 34.07
C ALA A 181 4.02 -11.56 34.44
N ASP A 182 4.62 -10.92 33.43
CA ASP A 182 5.74 -10.01 33.61
C ASP A 182 5.22 -8.57 33.69
N ASN A 183 5.25 -7.97 34.89
CA ASN A 183 4.63 -6.67 35.15
C ASN A 183 5.35 -5.51 34.46
N PHE A 184 4.59 -4.62 33.81
CA PHE A 184 5.10 -3.40 33.19
C PHE A 184 4.02 -2.30 33.18
N GLY A 185 4.33 -1.15 33.77
CA GLY A 185 3.35 -0.07 33.95
C GLY A 185 2.13 -0.54 34.76
N ASN A 186 0.92 -0.14 34.35
CA ASN A 186 -0.32 -0.60 34.96
C ASN A 186 -0.83 -1.87 34.28
N GLY A 187 -0.06 -2.96 34.34
CA GLY A 187 -0.41 -4.21 33.66
C GLY A 187 0.75 -5.20 33.60
N ALA A 188 0.59 -6.22 32.76
CA ALA A 188 1.62 -7.23 32.55
C ALA A 188 1.60 -7.78 31.12
N LEU A 189 2.75 -8.30 30.70
CA LEU A 189 2.87 -9.17 29.54
C LEU A 189 2.60 -10.62 29.99
N LEU A 190 1.50 -11.19 29.51
CA LEU A 190 1.14 -12.58 29.78
C LEU A 190 1.80 -13.48 28.75
N THR A 191 2.48 -14.55 29.18
CA THR A 191 3.13 -15.52 28.27
C THR A 191 2.64 -16.94 28.56
N ALA A 192 2.11 -17.62 27.55
CA ALA A 192 1.63 -19.00 27.68
C ALA A 192 2.78 -20.02 27.80
N ARG A 193 2.63 -20.96 28.74
CA ARG A 193 3.60 -22.03 29.06
C ARG A 193 3.02 -23.44 28.92
N ALA A 194 1.70 -23.59 29.00
CA ALA A 194 0.99 -24.84 28.71
C ALA A 194 -0.22 -24.57 27.79
N SER A 195 -0.58 -25.54 26.96
CA SER A 195 -1.75 -25.49 26.06
C SER A 195 -2.92 -26.30 26.61
N ASP A 196 -4.12 -26.06 26.08
CA ASP A 196 -5.38 -26.69 26.52
C ASP A 196 -5.65 -26.52 28.03
N LYS A 197 -5.49 -25.29 28.51
CA LYS A 197 -5.65 -24.94 29.92
C LYS A 197 -6.37 -23.62 30.08
N ILE A 198 -7.04 -23.50 31.23
CA ILE A 198 -7.64 -22.25 31.69
C ILE A 198 -7.00 -21.95 33.04
N THR A 199 -6.50 -20.73 33.19
CA THR A 199 -6.02 -20.20 34.46
C THR A 199 -6.59 -18.80 34.68
N THR A 200 -6.30 -18.21 35.83
CA THR A 200 -6.71 -16.84 36.14
C THR A 200 -5.50 -15.97 36.44
N VAL A 201 -5.68 -14.68 36.24
CA VAL A 201 -4.73 -13.66 36.69
C VAL A 201 -5.40 -12.80 37.74
N ARG A 202 -4.73 -12.61 38.86
CA ARG A 202 -5.13 -11.72 39.94
C ARG A 202 -4.50 -10.36 39.70
N VAL A 203 -5.33 -9.36 39.46
CA VAL A 203 -4.89 -7.96 39.35
C VAL A 203 -5.24 -7.24 40.64
N THR A 204 -4.25 -6.66 41.29
CA THR A 204 -4.39 -5.97 42.58
C THR A 204 -4.01 -4.51 42.42
N ALA A 205 -4.84 -3.63 42.98
CA ALA A 205 -4.54 -2.21 43.21
C ALA A 205 -4.95 -1.91 44.65
N GLU A 206 -3.96 -1.69 45.52
CA GLU A 206 -4.17 -1.57 46.97
C GLU A 206 -5.01 -2.72 47.53
N SER A 207 -6.21 -2.46 48.05
CA SER A 207 -7.14 -3.45 48.61
C SER A 207 -8.09 -4.06 47.58
N ILE A 208 -8.18 -3.49 46.37
CA ILE A 208 -9.08 -3.97 45.33
C ILE A 208 -8.40 -5.06 44.53
N VAL A 209 -9.15 -6.13 44.28
CA VAL A 209 -8.71 -7.27 43.49
C VAL A 209 -9.72 -7.53 42.38
N LYS A 210 -9.23 -7.67 41.15
CA LYS A 210 -10.01 -8.11 40.00
C LYS A 210 -9.37 -9.38 39.44
N ILE A 211 -10.19 -10.38 39.16
CA ILE A 211 -9.75 -11.63 38.53
C ILE A 211 -10.06 -11.55 37.03
N GLY A 212 -9.03 -11.76 36.20
CA GLY A 212 -9.16 -12.01 34.77
C GLY A 212 -9.01 -13.50 34.47
N THR A 213 -9.65 -13.97 33.40
CA THR A 213 -9.51 -15.36 32.92
C THR A 213 -8.53 -15.40 31.75
N VAL A 214 -7.63 -16.38 31.74
CA VAL A 214 -6.74 -16.65 30.61
C VAL A 214 -6.99 -18.07 30.11
N ILE A 215 -7.38 -18.18 28.84
CA ILE A 215 -7.61 -19.44 28.15
C ILE A 215 -6.45 -19.64 27.18
N VAL A 216 -5.67 -20.70 27.36
CA VAL A 216 -4.68 -21.13 26.36
C VAL A 216 -5.29 -22.25 25.55
N LEU A 217 -5.46 -22.01 24.24
CA LEU A 217 -6.15 -22.94 23.36
C LEU A 217 -5.37 -24.26 23.21
N PRO A 218 -6.06 -25.38 22.91
CA PRO A 218 -5.39 -26.63 22.56
C PRO A 218 -4.61 -26.50 21.24
N PRO A 219 -3.62 -27.37 21.01
CA PRO A 219 -2.97 -27.53 19.71
C PRO A 219 -4.00 -27.68 18.59
N PRO A 220 -3.79 -27.07 17.41
CA PRO A 220 -4.73 -27.18 16.29
C PRO A 220 -4.83 -28.60 15.74
N CYS A 221 -3.72 -29.35 15.80
CA CYS A 221 -3.62 -30.69 15.24
C CYS A 221 -3.33 -31.70 16.35
N GLN A 222 -4.15 -32.75 16.43
CA GLN A 222 -4.00 -33.83 17.39
C GLN A 222 -4.39 -35.17 16.73
N ALA A 223 -4.14 -36.27 17.43
CA ALA A 223 -4.63 -37.57 16.98
C ALA A 223 -6.17 -37.54 16.84
N GLY A 224 -6.69 -37.96 15.69
CA GLY A 224 -8.13 -37.92 15.38
C GLY A 224 -8.62 -36.61 14.78
N THR A 225 -7.79 -35.56 14.69
CA THR A 225 -8.11 -34.37 13.90
C THR A 225 -8.18 -34.71 12.42
N ASN A 226 -9.13 -34.13 11.69
CA ASN A 226 -9.18 -34.24 10.23
C ASN A 226 -7.92 -33.62 9.63
N ALA A 227 -7.10 -34.45 9.00
CA ALA A 227 -5.85 -34.04 8.38
C ALA A 227 -5.78 -34.54 6.94
N PHE A 228 -5.25 -33.71 6.05
CA PHE A 228 -5.08 -34.08 4.65
C PHE A 228 -3.76 -34.83 4.47
N SER A 229 -3.78 -35.87 3.63
CA SER A 229 -2.58 -36.56 3.16
C SER A 229 -2.25 -36.06 1.77
N LEU A 230 -1.00 -35.69 1.54
CA LEU A 230 -0.54 -35.15 0.26
C LEU A 230 0.58 -36.05 -0.29
N ALA A 231 0.56 -36.31 -1.59
CA ALA A 231 1.72 -36.82 -2.32
C ALA A 231 2.79 -35.72 -2.46
N VAL A 232 4.04 -36.09 -2.69
CA VAL A 232 5.09 -35.09 -3.01
C VAL A 232 4.68 -34.35 -4.29
N GLY A 233 4.70 -33.02 -4.25
CA GLY A 233 4.21 -32.17 -5.33
C GLY A 233 2.72 -31.84 -5.28
N GLU A 234 1.95 -32.42 -4.35
CA GLU A 234 0.53 -32.13 -4.19
C GLU A 234 0.30 -30.98 -3.20
N ALA A 235 -0.52 -30.00 -3.62
CA ALA A 235 -0.91 -28.85 -2.82
C ALA A 235 -2.39 -28.92 -2.38
N ALA A 236 -2.65 -28.64 -1.10
CA ALA A 236 -3.98 -28.33 -0.59
C ALA A 236 -4.18 -26.81 -0.57
N LEU A 237 -5.31 -26.34 -1.12
CA LEU A 237 -5.73 -24.94 -1.05
C LEU A 237 -6.84 -24.77 -0.01
N LEU A 238 -6.60 -23.88 0.95
CA LEU A 238 -7.56 -23.51 1.99
C LEU A 238 -7.92 -22.03 1.85
N SER A 239 -9.22 -21.71 1.96
CA SER A 239 -9.74 -20.35 1.86
C SER A 239 -10.83 -20.09 2.88
N GLY A 240 -11.14 -18.82 3.13
CA GLY A 240 -12.14 -18.41 4.12
C GLY A 240 -11.84 -18.98 5.52
N ALA A 241 -12.87 -19.45 6.23
CA ALA A 241 -12.71 -19.96 7.59
C ALA A 241 -11.78 -21.17 7.66
N ALA A 242 -11.75 -22.01 6.62
CA ALA A 242 -10.91 -23.20 6.55
C ALA A 242 -9.41 -22.89 6.48
N ALA A 243 -9.02 -21.66 6.11
CA ALA A 243 -7.63 -21.23 6.12
C ALA A 243 -7.12 -20.82 7.51
N SER A 244 -8.00 -20.75 8.53
CA SER A 244 -7.62 -20.40 9.90
C SER A 244 -6.96 -21.54 10.66
N GLU A 245 -7.15 -22.80 10.23
CA GLU A 245 -6.50 -23.98 10.81
C GLU A 245 -6.23 -24.99 9.70
N PHE A 246 -5.04 -25.59 9.69
CA PHE A 246 -4.67 -26.62 8.73
C PHE A 246 -3.93 -27.74 9.44
N CYS A 247 -4.22 -28.99 9.06
CA CYS A 247 -3.53 -30.17 9.57
C CYS A 247 -3.20 -31.11 8.42
N VAL A 248 -1.95 -31.60 8.42
CA VAL A 248 -1.42 -32.54 7.43
C VAL A 248 -0.86 -33.78 8.11
N GLN A 249 -0.95 -34.90 7.41
CA GLN A 249 -0.50 -36.21 7.90
C GLN A 249 0.97 -36.45 7.54
N GLY A 250 1.79 -36.80 8.53
CA GLY A 250 3.14 -37.32 8.33
C GLY A 250 3.11 -38.78 7.88
N THR A 251 4.02 -39.15 6.97
CA THR A 251 4.17 -40.55 6.52
C THR A 251 4.86 -41.41 7.57
N SER A 252 5.10 -42.69 7.29
CA SER A 252 5.88 -43.57 8.16
C SER A 252 7.33 -43.12 8.39
N ALA A 253 7.87 -42.26 7.52
CA ALA A 253 9.20 -41.65 7.68
C ALA A 253 9.13 -40.17 8.13
N GLY A 254 7.92 -39.64 8.38
CA GLY A 254 7.68 -38.20 8.47
C GLY A 254 7.45 -37.57 7.09
N ALA A 255 7.27 -36.26 7.04
CA ALA A 255 7.10 -35.51 5.80
C ALA A 255 7.53 -34.05 5.95
N GLU A 256 7.94 -33.43 4.85
CA GLU A 256 8.28 -32.01 4.79
C GLU A 256 7.22 -31.25 3.96
N PHE A 257 6.83 -30.07 4.43
CA PHE A 257 5.83 -29.23 3.80
C PHE A 257 6.28 -27.77 3.75
N ILE A 258 5.60 -27.02 2.88
CA ILE A 258 5.58 -25.56 2.92
C ILE A 258 4.15 -25.06 3.05
N ALA A 259 3.95 -24.10 3.95
CA ALA A 259 2.76 -23.29 4.07
C ALA A 259 3.03 -21.94 3.39
N ILE A 260 2.20 -21.60 2.40
CA ILE A 260 2.29 -20.36 1.63
C ILE A 260 1.02 -19.54 1.92
N PRO A 261 0.99 -18.77 3.03
CA PRO A 261 -0.07 -17.80 3.28
C PRO A 261 0.01 -16.68 2.23
N PHE A 262 -1.13 -16.41 1.59
CA PHE A 262 -1.30 -15.41 0.55
C PHE A 262 -2.44 -14.47 0.92
N TYR A 263 -2.29 -13.19 0.60
CA TYR A 263 -3.31 -12.19 0.85
C TYR A 263 -3.53 -11.31 -0.37
N SER A 264 -4.80 -11.10 -0.73
CA SER A 264 -5.19 -10.19 -1.80
C SER A 264 -6.51 -9.49 -1.43
N ASP A 265 -6.50 -8.17 -1.49
CA ASP A 265 -7.68 -7.33 -1.29
C ASP A 265 -7.81 -6.16 -2.27
N PHE A 266 -6.81 -5.99 -3.15
CA PHE A 266 -6.72 -4.92 -4.14
C PHE A 266 -6.78 -3.50 -3.56
N SER A 267 -6.45 -3.36 -2.27
CA SER A 267 -6.42 -2.08 -1.55
C SER A 267 -5.02 -1.68 -1.09
N GLY A 268 -4.00 -2.50 -1.35
CA GLY A 268 -2.62 -2.26 -0.91
C GLY A 268 -2.40 -2.43 0.59
N SER A 269 -3.30 -3.14 1.30
CA SER A 269 -3.22 -3.25 2.76
C SER A 269 -2.20 -4.31 3.22
N LEU A 270 -1.80 -4.21 4.50
CA LEU A 270 -0.90 -5.17 5.16
C LEU A 270 -1.67 -6.05 6.16
N LEU A 271 -1.54 -7.36 6.01
CA LEU A 271 -2.11 -8.37 6.90
C LEU A 271 -1.03 -8.95 7.81
N ARG A 272 -1.17 -8.71 9.12
CA ARG A 272 -0.30 -9.30 10.14
C ARG A 272 -0.90 -10.61 10.65
N LEU A 273 -0.17 -11.69 10.45
CA LEU A 273 -0.54 -13.05 10.82
C LEU A 273 0.23 -13.51 12.06
N SER A 274 -0.44 -14.31 12.87
CA SER A 274 0.13 -15.06 13.99
C SER A 274 -0.24 -16.52 13.84
N ILE A 275 0.76 -17.40 13.80
CA ILE A 275 0.61 -18.83 13.54
C ILE A 275 1.12 -19.62 14.75
N SER A 276 0.24 -20.41 15.35
CA SER A 276 0.53 -21.35 16.44
C SER A 276 0.48 -22.77 15.92
N THR A 277 1.56 -23.53 16.08
CA THR A 277 1.61 -24.96 15.68
C THR A 277 1.23 -25.88 16.83
N GLY A 278 1.21 -25.37 18.07
CA GLY A 278 0.92 -26.17 19.27
C GLY A 278 1.91 -27.31 19.50
N ASN A 279 3.17 -27.16 19.06
CA ASN A 279 4.21 -28.20 19.16
C ASN A 279 3.91 -29.47 18.35
N THR A 280 3.14 -29.34 17.26
CA THR A 280 2.76 -30.46 16.38
C THR A 280 3.62 -30.55 15.12
N THR A 281 4.42 -29.51 14.84
CA THR A 281 5.37 -29.46 13.74
C THR A 281 6.79 -29.62 14.25
N ILE A 282 7.69 -30.12 13.40
CA ILE A 282 9.12 -30.16 13.67
C ILE A 282 9.87 -29.20 12.75
N GLY A 283 11.02 -28.75 13.20
CA GLY A 283 11.91 -27.93 12.38
C GLY A 283 12.46 -28.69 11.18
N VAL A 284 12.77 -27.97 10.12
CA VAL A 284 13.29 -28.51 8.87
C VAL A 284 14.62 -27.86 8.54
N SER A 285 15.55 -28.63 8.01
CA SER A 285 16.84 -28.09 7.58
C SER A 285 16.65 -27.04 6.49
N SER A 286 17.52 -26.03 6.43
CA SER A 286 17.56 -25.10 5.31
C SER A 286 17.71 -25.85 3.98
N ASN A 287 16.86 -25.53 2.99
CA ASN A 287 16.95 -26.05 1.62
C ASN A 287 17.63 -25.03 0.68
N ARG A 288 18.52 -24.16 1.19
CA ARG A 288 19.38 -23.34 0.31
C ARG A 288 20.42 -24.24 -0.35
N PHE A 289 20.05 -24.85 -1.47
CA PHE A 289 20.97 -25.64 -2.28
C PHE A 289 21.70 -24.73 -3.27
N ALA A 290 23.01 -24.93 -3.38
CA ALA A 290 23.73 -24.56 -4.59
C ALA A 290 23.33 -25.56 -5.70
N PRO A 291 23.02 -25.11 -6.92
CA PRO A 291 22.66 -26.01 -8.00
C PRO A 291 23.85 -26.91 -8.39
N SER A 292 23.56 -28.04 -9.04
CA SER A 292 24.54 -29.09 -9.39
C SER A 292 25.39 -28.78 -10.62
N PHE A 293 25.23 -27.63 -11.27
CA PHE A 293 26.08 -27.22 -12.39
C PHE A 293 27.33 -26.47 -11.90
N GLN A 294 28.46 -26.69 -12.57
CA GLN A 294 29.70 -25.97 -12.28
C GLN A 294 29.52 -24.48 -12.58
N LEU A 295 29.77 -23.64 -11.57
CA LEU A 295 30.00 -22.21 -11.76
C LEU A 295 31.13 -22.04 -12.79
N LEU A 296 30.79 -21.63 -14.01
CA LEU A 296 31.72 -20.81 -14.77
C LEU A 296 31.79 -19.48 -14.02
N GLN A 297 32.88 -19.24 -13.31
CA GLN A 297 33.20 -17.94 -12.74
C GLN A 297 33.20 -16.91 -13.87
N SER A 298 32.06 -16.28 -14.14
CA SER A 298 32.06 -14.99 -14.82
C SER A 298 32.71 -14.03 -13.84
N GLY A 299 33.90 -13.54 -14.21
CA GLY A 299 34.69 -12.63 -13.38
C GLY A 299 33.81 -11.57 -12.75
N VAL A 300 34.04 -11.33 -11.46
CA VAL A 300 33.43 -10.29 -10.65
C VAL A 300 33.88 -8.92 -11.20
N GLY A 301 33.34 -8.55 -12.35
CA GLY A 301 33.33 -7.18 -12.82
C GLY A 301 32.10 -6.53 -12.21
N SER A 302 32.31 -5.48 -11.42
CA SER A 302 31.27 -4.52 -11.00
C SER A 302 30.34 -4.21 -12.18
N GLN A 303 29.19 -4.90 -12.27
CA GLN A 303 28.21 -4.64 -13.31
C GLN A 303 27.49 -3.35 -12.97
N LEU A 304 27.52 -2.41 -13.91
CA LEU A 304 26.76 -1.16 -13.79
C LEU A 304 25.27 -1.49 -13.63
N VAL A 305 24.61 -0.83 -12.68
CA VAL A 305 23.19 -1.06 -12.36
C VAL A 305 22.32 0.00 -13.06
N ARG A 306 21.15 -0.37 -13.61
CA ARG A 306 20.23 0.62 -14.17
C ARG A 306 19.55 1.42 -13.04
N ASP A 307 19.39 2.72 -13.22
CA ASP A 307 18.65 3.59 -12.29
C ASP A 307 17.14 3.47 -12.50
N ASP A 308 16.53 2.41 -11.97
CA ASP A 308 15.09 2.20 -12.06
C ASP A 308 14.28 3.24 -11.23
N ALA A 309 14.93 3.97 -10.31
CA ALA A 309 14.29 5.05 -9.54
C ALA A 309 14.08 6.31 -10.39
N PHE A 310 14.94 6.55 -11.37
CA PHE A 310 14.72 7.57 -12.39
C PHE A 310 13.44 7.28 -13.20
N GLU A 311 13.29 6.07 -13.72
CA GLU A 311 12.09 5.69 -14.50
C GLU A 311 10.82 5.82 -13.68
N THR A 312 10.84 5.34 -12.43
CA THR A 312 9.71 5.49 -11.50
C THR A 312 9.25 6.94 -11.38
N LYS A 313 10.18 7.87 -11.13
CA LYS A 313 9.87 9.30 -11.00
C LYS A 313 9.38 9.91 -12.32
N LEU A 314 9.88 9.42 -13.46
CA LEU A 314 9.45 9.89 -14.78
C LEU A 314 8.01 9.44 -15.10
N ARG A 315 7.64 8.20 -14.75
CA ARG A 315 6.26 7.70 -14.88
C ARG A 315 5.30 8.47 -13.97
N GLU A 316 5.64 8.61 -12.68
CA GLU A 316 4.85 9.40 -11.72
C GLU A 316 4.65 10.85 -12.19
N ARG A 317 5.69 11.45 -12.77
CA ARG A 317 5.61 12.79 -13.35
C ARG A 317 4.68 12.85 -14.55
N SER A 318 4.76 11.89 -15.45
CA SER A 318 3.87 11.81 -16.61
C SER A 318 2.41 11.72 -16.16
N LEU A 319 2.12 10.89 -15.15
CA LEU A 319 0.79 10.79 -14.57
C LEU A 319 0.34 12.12 -13.93
N ALA A 320 1.21 12.80 -13.18
CA ALA A 320 0.86 14.03 -12.47
C ALA A 320 0.70 15.26 -13.40
N GLU A 321 1.63 15.44 -14.34
CA GLU A 321 1.71 16.65 -15.17
C GLU A 321 0.94 16.53 -16.50
N LEU A 322 0.79 15.32 -17.06
CA LEU A 322 0.23 15.13 -18.40
C LEU A 322 -1.17 14.52 -18.42
N THR A 323 -1.56 13.71 -17.43
CA THR A 323 -2.93 13.16 -17.35
C THR A 323 -4.01 14.25 -17.43
N PRO A 324 -3.89 15.40 -16.71
CA PRO A 324 -4.87 16.49 -16.82
C PRO A 324 -4.95 17.09 -18.23
N LEU A 325 -3.89 16.95 -19.03
CA LEU A 325 -3.81 17.50 -20.38
C LEU A 325 -4.37 16.55 -21.45
N ILE A 326 -4.60 15.26 -21.17
CA ILE A 326 -5.06 14.24 -22.14
C ILE A 326 -6.27 14.66 -23.02
N PRO A 327 -7.27 15.40 -22.53
CA PRO A 327 -8.36 15.87 -23.40
C PRO A 327 -7.89 16.78 -24.54
N SER A 328 -6.84 17.56 -24.34
CA SER A 328 -6.30 18.53 -25.30
C SER A 328 -5.70 17.90 -26.57
N PRO A 329 -4.74 16.94 -26.51
CA PRO A 329 -4.22 16.28 -27.70
C PRO A 329 -5.32 15.53 -28.47
N ARG A 330 -6.35 15.00 -27.79
CA ARG A 330 -7.49 14.34 -28.45
C ARG A 330 -8.35 15.33 -29.22
N ALA A 331 -8.71 16.45 -28.59
CA ALA A 331 -9.43 17.52 -29.25
C ALA A 331 -8.62 18.07 -30.43
N ALA A 332 -7.31 18.28 -30.25
CA ALA A 332 -6.40 18.69 -31.31
C ALA A 332 -6.38 17.69 -32.47
N HIS A 333 -6.30 16.39 -32.18
CA HIS A 333 -6.30 15.32 -33.19
C HIS A 333 -7.64 15.21 -33.94
N GLN A 334 -8.77 15.46 -33.27
CA GLN A 334 -10.09 15.50 -33.89
C GLN A 334 -10.32 16.78 -34.73
N GLU A 335 -9.89 17.94 -34.24
CA GLU A 335 -9.97 19.23 -34.95
C GLU A 335 -8.99 19.31 -36.13
N SER A 336 -7.82 18.66 -36.02
CA SER A 336 -6.77 18.62 -37.05
C SER A 336 -7.11 17.73 -38.25
N ALA A 337 -8.16 16.90 -38.16
CA ALA A 337 -8.71 16.17 -39.31
C ALA A 337 -9.10 17.06 -40.50
N GLY A 338 -9.16 18.40 -40.33
CA GLY A 338 -9.31 19.36 -41.41
C GLY A 338 -8.40 20.60 -41.43
N ARG A 339 -7.64 20.93 -40.38
CA ARG A 339 -6.88 22.22 -40.31
C ARG A 339 -5.44 22.20 -39.78
N PHE A 340 -4.98 21.11 -39.15
CA PHE A 340 -3.62 21.02 -38.57
C PHE A 340 -2.88 19.72 -38.95
N ASN A 341 -3.07 19.22 -40.18
CA ASN A 341 -2.25 18.16 -40.78
C ASN A 341 -0.81 18.68 -41.03
N LEU A 342 -0.06 18.93 -39.97
CA LEU A 342 1.37 19.22 -40.04
C LEU A 342 2.08 17.90 -40.30
N SER A 343 2.27 17.56 -41.58
CA SER A 343 3.26 16.55 -41.97
C SER A 343 4.63 17.19 -41.82
N VAL A 344 5.42 16.67 -40.88
CA VAL A 344 6.80 17.09 -40.71
C VAL A 344 7.61 16.40 -41.81
N ALA A 345 8.30 17.18 -42.64
CA ALA A 345 9.15 16.62 -43.69
C ALA A 345 10.26 15.78 -43.05
N ILE A 346 10.52 14.60 -43.64
CA ILE A 346 11.64 13.75 -43.21
C ILE A 346 12.94 14.54 -43.43
N PRO A 347 13.77 14.75 -42.39
CA PRO A 347 15.01 15.49 -42.51
C PRO A 347 16.03 14.76 -43.39
N GLN A 348 17.11 15.42 -43.75
CA GLN A 348 18.25 14.81 -44.45
C GLN A 348 19.37 14.47 -43.47
N ILE A 349 20.22 13.49 -43.82
CA ILE A 349 21.43 13.21 -43.06
C ILE A 349 22.30 14.46 -43.02
N GLY A 350 22.72 14.86 -41.82
CA GLY A 350 23.48 16.06 -41.56
C GLY A 350 22.65 17.24 -41.02
N ASP A 351 21.33 17.22 -41.18
CA ASP A 351 20.44 18.26 -40.68
C ASP A 351 20.52 18.38 -39.15
N LEU A 352 20.27 19.59 -38.65
CA LEU A 352 20.27 19.88 -37.22
C LEU A 352 18.85 20.02 -36.69
N LEU A 353 18.52 19.24 -35.66
CA LEU A 353 17.26 19.26 -34.94
C LEU A 353 17.45 19.90 -33.56
N LYS A 354 16.44 20.66 -33.11
CA LYS A 354 16.38 21.21 -31.76
C LYS A 354 15.39 20.37 -30.95
N LEU A 355 15.91 19.58 -30.01
CA LEU A 355 15.12 18.62 -29.25
C LEU A 355 15.23 18.93 -27.75
N ASN A 356 14.10 19.10 -27.07
CA ASN A 356 14.03 19.22 -25.62
C ASN A 356 14.37 17.88 -24.97
N THR A 357 15.29 17.83 -24.02
CA THR A 357 15.68 16.63 -23.27
C THR A 357 15.35 16.70 -21.79
N ASN A 358 14.55 17.68 -21.35
CA ASN A 358 14.22 17.82 -19.94
C ASN A 358 13.33 16.65 -19.48
N SER A 359 13.78 15.87 -18.48
CA SER A 359 13.01 14.78 -17.85
C SER A 359 12.39 15.17 -16.49
N SER A 360 12.75 16.33 -15.94
CA SER A 360 12.28 16.83 -14.66
C SER A 360 11.08 17.79 -14.75
N SER A 361 10.67 18.18 -15.96
CA SER A 361 9.45 18.95 -16.21
C SER A 361 8.84 18.58 -17.56
N ALA A 362 7.52 18.42 -17.59
CA ALA A 362 6.79 18.20 -18.82
C ALA A 362 6.70 19.50 -19.62
N CYS A 363 5.69 20.33 -19.37
CA CYS A 363 5.31 21.43 -20.27
C CYS A 363 5.98 22.78 -20.00
N THR A 364 7.03 22.81 -19.18
CA THR A 364 7.79 24.03 -18.85
C THR A 364 9.29 23.77 -18.82
N ASN A 365 10.11 24.82 -18.81
CA ASN A 365 11.55 24.75 -18.57
C ASN A 365 12.31 23.84 -19.56
N ALA A 366 12.09 23.98 -20.88
CA ALA A 366 12.78 23.14 -21.86
C ALA A 366 14.32 23.18 -21.70
N ASN A 367 14.95 22.02 -21.79
CA ASN A 367 16.40 21.86 -21.92
C ASN A 367 16.70 21.44 -23.35
N VAL A 368 16.84 22.41 -24.26
CA VAL A 368 16.96 22.14 -25.70
C VAL A 368 18.41 21.78 -26.07
N ARG A 369 18.58 20.62 -26.70
CA ARG A 369 19.83 20.15 -27.28
C ARG A 369 19.81 20.29 -28.80
N THR A 370 20.99 20.36 -29.40
CA THR A 370 21.15 20.39 -30.86
C THR A 370 21.60 19.01 -31.33
N GLY A 371 20.68 18.23 -31.88
CA GLY A 371 20.95 16.94 -32.48
C GLY A 371 21.30 17.07 -33.96
N ARG A 372 22.19 16.22 -34.46
CA ARG A 372 22.47 16.04 -35.88
C ARG A 372 21.85 14.72 -36.34
N VAL A 373 21.13 14.72 -37.45
CA VAL A 373 20.67 13.48 -38.09
C VAL A 373 21.89 12.74 -38.63
N VAL A 374 22.13 11.53 -38.12
CA VAL A 374 23.32 10.71 -38.44
C VAL A 374 23.00 9.46 -39.24
N ALA A 375 21.75 8.98 -39.18
CA ALA A 375 21.25 7.91 -40.04
C ALA A 375 19.73 8.04 -40.21
N ILE A 376 19.23 7.57 -41.35
CA ILE A 376 17.81 7.40 -41.62
C ILE A 376 17.63 5.99 -42.15
N THR A 377 16.65 5.29 -41.60
CA THR A 377 16.29 3.91 -41.92
C THR A 377 14.78 3.83 -42.13
N ASN A 378 14.20 2.67 -42.40
CA ASN A 378 12.82 2.54 -42.85
C ASN A 378 11.78 3.01 -41.81
N ARG A 379 12.06 2.88 -40.50
CA ARG A 379 11.17 3.32 -39.41
C ARG A 379 11.83 4.28 -38.44
N ALA A 380 13.07 4.69 -38.69
CA ALA A 380 13.90 5.35 -37.69
C ALA A 380 14.71 6.53 -38.25
N ILE A 381 14.61 7.68 -37.57
CA ILE A 381 15.52 8.83 -37.73
C ILE A 381 16.49 8.81 -36.54
N VAL A 382 17.76 8.50 -36.80
CA VAL A 382 18.78 8.42 -35.75
C VAL A 382 19.46 9.78 -35.62
N VAL A 383 19.41 10.34 -34.41
CA VAL A 383 19.90 11.68 -34.10
C VAL A 383 20.98 11.58 -33.04
N ALA A 384 22.13 12.21 -33.26
CA ALA A 384 23.22 12.31 -32.30
C ALA A 384 23.39 13.75 -31.83
N ASP A 385 23.36 14.00 -30.52
CA ASP A 385 23.65 15.31 -29.96
C ASP A 385 25.04 15.79 -30.40
N THR A 386 25.10 17.01 -30.93
CA THR A 386 26.34 17.65 -31.38
C THR A 386 27.35 17.89 -30.24
N ALA A 387 26.89 17.80 -28.99
CA ALA A 387 27.71 17.91 -27.80
C ALA A 387 28.09 16.54 -27.17
N ASN A 388 27.81 15.42 -27.85
CA ASN A 388 28.25 14.09 -27.42
C ASN A 388 29.79 13.99 -27.35
N PRO A 389 30.34 13.11 -26.48
CA PRO A 389 31.78 12.84 -26.43
C PRO A 389 32.35 12.36 -27.78
N ALA A 390 33.57 12.81 -28.12
CA ALA A 390 34.17 12.59 -29.44
C ALA A 390 34.61 11.13 -29.69
N SER A 391 34.96 10.38 -28.65
CA SER A 391 35.37 8.96 -28.67
C SER A 391 34.17 7.99 -28.63
N GLY A 392 32.99 8.45 -29.11
CA GLY A 392 31.71 7.74 -29.04
C GLY A 392 31.40 6.79 -30.20
N PHE A 393 30.12 6.69 -30.53
CA PHE A 393 29.65 5.84 -31.64
C PHE A 393 30.07 6.36 -33.01
N THR A 394 30.34 5.43 -33.92
CA THR A 394 30.59 5.72 -35.34
C THR A 394 29.27 5.90 -36.11
N ALA A 395 29.34 6.48 -37.31
CA ALA A 395 28.17 6.54 -38.21
C ALA A 395 27.58 5.16 -38.51
N GLN A 396 28.43 4.13 -38.64
CA GLN A 396 27.98 2.75 -38.84
C GLN A 396 27.24 2.21 -37.62
N ASP A 397 27.67 2.55 -36.41
CA ASP A 397 26.97 2.12 -35.18
C ASP A 397 25.55 2.71 -35.14
N TYR A 398 25.40 4.00 -35.45
CA TYR A 398 24.09 4.65 -35.54
C TYR A 398 23.20 4.01 -36.60
N GLN A 399 23.74 3.73 -37.79
CA GLN A 399 23.03 3.02 -38.85
C GLN A 399 22.57 1.63 -38.39
N ASN A 400 23.43 0.89 -37.69
CA ASN A 400 23.12 -0.44 -37.18
C ASN A 400 22.00 -0.41 -36.12
N PHE A 401 21.93 0.61 -35.27
CA PHE A 401 20.82 0.77 -34.33
C PHE A 401 19.50 1.01 -35.07
N GLY A 402 19.48 1.88 -36.08
CA GLY A 402 18.29 2.09 -36.92
C GLY A 402 17.83 0.79 -37.62
N ILE A 403 18.76 0.05 -38.23
CA ILE A 403 18.45 -1.25 -38.87
C ILE A 403 17.94 -2.27 -37.84
N THR A 404 18.53 -2.32 -36.65
CA THR A 404 18.09 -3.23 -35.58
C THR A 404 16.69 -2.86 -35.12
N PHE A 405 16.39 -1.58 -34.98
CA PHE A 405 15.05 -1.11 -34.68
C PHE A 405 14.05 -1.55 -35.76
N ASP A 406 14.35 -1.31 -37.04
CA ASP A 406 13.49 -1.68 -38.17
C ASP A 406 13.20 -3.17 -38.28
N THR A 407 14.22 -4.00 -38.07
CA THR A 407 14.20 -5.43 -38.44
C THR A 407 13.91 -6.37 -37.28
N LEU A 408 14.14 -5.92 -36.06
CA LEU A 408 13.97 -6.72 -34.85
C LEU A 408 12.92 -6.10 -33.91
N VAL A 409 13.14 -4.88 -33.42
CA VAL A 409 12.31 -4.29 -32.35
C VAL A 409 10.93 -3.88 -32.87
N TYR A 410 10.89 -3.01 -33.88
CA TYR A 410 9.65 -2.49 -34.45
C TYR A 410 8.65 -3.58 -34.82
N PRO A 411 9.01 -4.62 -35.60
CA PRO A 411 8.05 -5.66 -35.98
C PRO A 411 7.64 -6.58 -34.82
N VAL A 412 8.47 -6.73 -33.78
CA VAL A 412 8.07 -7.49 -32.58
C VAL A 412 7.05 -6.71 -31.78
N ASP A 413 7.33 -5.45 -31.47
CA ASP A 413 6.48 -4.66 -30.60
C ASP A 413 5.15 -4.30 -31.27
N THR A 414 5.14 -3.89 -32.54
CA THR A 414 3.87 -3.54 -33.21
C THR A 414 2.98 -4.76 -33.45
N ALA A 415 3.56 -5.94 -33.70
CA ALA A 415 2.79 -7.18 -33.83
C ALA A 415 2.12 -7.62 -32.52
N ASN A 416 2.68 -7.22 -31.36
CA ASN A 416 2.18 -7.62 -30.05
C ASN A 416 1.38 -6.54 -29.34
N PHE A 417 1.70 -5.26 -29.50
CA PHE A 417 1.06 -4.15 -28.76
C PHE A 417 0.25 -3.21 -29.67
N GLY A 418 0.43 -3.32 -30.98
CA GLY A 418 -0.15 -2.44 -32.00
C GLY A 418 0.77 -1.30 -32.39
N ASP A 419 0.40 -0.58 -33.45
CA ASP A 419 1.20 0.54 -33.97
C ASP A 419 1.09 1.80 -33.08
N PRO A 420 2.15 2.63 -33.04
CA PRO A 420 2.05 4.01 -32.54
C PRO A 420 1.23 4.89 -33.51
N THR A 421 0.79 6.07 -33.07
CA THR A 421 -0.18 6.88 -33.83
C THR A 421 0.41 7.72 -35.00
N ASP A 422 1.74 7.84 -35.15
CA ASP A 422 2.38 8.68 -36.20
C ASP A 422 1.82 10.11 -36.22
N ILE A 423 1.98 10.81 -35.09
CA ILE A 423 1.37 12.13 -34.82
C ILE A 423 1.91 13.22 -35.73
N ASP A 424 3.16 13.10 -36.18
CA ASP A 424 3.84 14.06 -37.04
C ASP A 424 3.83 13.65 -38.54
N LYS A 425 3.24 12.48 -38.83
CA LYS A 425 2.99 11.94 -40.18
C LYS A 425 4.25 11.79 -41.02
N ASN A 426 5.37 11.51 -40.38
CA ASN A 426 6.61 11.22 -41.09
C ASN A 426 6.90 9.71 -41.17
N GLN A 427 6.12 8.85 -40.49
CA GLN A 427 6.24 7.39 -40.43
C GLN A 427 7.52 6.85 -39.74
N HIS A 428 8.27 7.71 -39.06
CA HIS A 428 9.53 7.39 -38.39
C HIS A 428 9.47 7.71 -36.90
N VAL A 429 10.20 6.93 -36.12
CA VAL A 429 10.50 7.21 -34.71
C VAL A 429 11.88 7.85 -34.62
N ILE A 430 12.04 8.89 -33.82
CA ILE A 430 13.34 9.52 -33.56
C ILE A 430 14.07 8.78 -32.43
N LEU A 431 15.27 8.30 -32.73
CA LEU A 431 16.20 7.71 -31.76
C LEU A 431 17.25 8.75 -31.39
N PHE A 432 17.06 9.45 -30.27
CA PHE A 432 17.93 10.56 -29.91
C PHE A 432 19.02 10.14 -28.92
N PHE A 433 20.21 9.90 -29.45
CA PHE A 433 21.43 9.63 -28.69
C PHE A 433 22.05 10.92 -28.16
N THR A 434 21.94 11.18 -26.86
CA THR A 434 22.33 12.46 -26.27
C THR A 434 23.08 12.32 -24.96
N ARG A 435 24.11 13.15 -24.79
CA ARG A 435 24.83 13.33 -23.53
C ARG A 435 23.89 13.72 -22.38
N ALA A 436 22.72 14.28 -22.69
CA ALA A 436 21.73 14.62 -21.68
C ALA A 436 21.29 13.40 -20.86
N VAL A 437 21.29 12.20 -21.45
CA VAL A 437 21.04 10.95 -20.72
C VAL A 437 22.20 10.62 -19.78
N ASN A 438 23.46 10.84 -20.19
CA ASN A 438 24.61 10.69 -19.30
C ASN A 438 24.52 11.66 -18.10
N GLU A 439 24.13 12.92 -18.33
CA GLU A 439 23.98 13.97 -17.32
C GLU A 439 22.93 13.64 -16.23
N LEU A 440 22.02 12.69 -16.48
CA LEU A 440 21.05 12.22 -15.47
C LEU A 440 21.70 11.42 -14.34
N THR A 441 22.88 10.85 -14.59
CA THR A 441 23.64 10.13 -13.57
C THR A 441 24.61 11.10 -12.89
N PRO A 442 24.58 11.24 -11.54
CA PRO A 442 25.55 12.04 -10.82
C PRO A 442 26.99 11.57 -11.04
N PRO A 443 28.01 12.39 -10.75
CA PRO A 443 29.39 11.97 -10.87
C PRO A 443 29.81 10.79 -9.98
N ASN A 444 30.74 9.99 -10.50
CA ASN A 444 31.36 8.84 -9.81
C ASN A 444 30.36 7.79 -9.29
N GLN A 445 29.34 7.48 -10.09
CA GLN A 445 28.32 6.48 -9.76
C GLN A 445 28.49 5.18 -10.55
N ASN A 446 28.17 4.08 -9.88
CA ASN A 446 28.15 2.72 -10.44
C ASN A 446 26.78 2.34 -11.03
N PHE A 447 25.85 3.29 -11.15
CA PHE A 447 24.56 3.12 -11.83
C PHE A 447 24.44 4.00 -13.08
N TYR A 448 23.44 3.78 -13.92
CA TYR A 448 23.22 4.55 -15.15
C TYR A 448 21.75 4.59 -15.58
N VAL A 449 21.38 5.64 -16.31
CA VAL A 449 20.13 5.67 -17.10
C VAL A 449 20.46 5.19 -18.52
N GLY A 450 19.77 4.17 -19.02
CA GLY A 450 20.02 3.60 -20.35
C GLY A 450 19.40 4.40 -21.49
N GLY A 451 18.28 5.06 -21.19
CA GLY A 451 17.44 5.83 -22.07
C GLY A 451 16.11 6.08 -21.37
N PHE A 452 15.22 6.82 -22.02
CA PHE A 452 13.86 7.01 -21.53
C PHE A 452 12.93 7.45 -22.65
N PHE A 453 11.65 7.13 -22.52
CA PHE A 453 10.54 7.74 -23.24
C PHE A 453 9.81 8.72 -22.33
N PHE A 454 9.43 9.90 -22.84
CA PHE A 454 8.60 10.85 -22.10
C PHE A 454 7.35 11.20 -22.91
N SER A 455 6.18 10.78 -22.42
CA SER A 455 4.88 10.95 -23.11
C SER A 455 4.53 12.39 -23.45
N ARG A 456 5.18 13.38 -22.83
CA ARG A 456 5.10 14.79 -23.18
C ARG A 456 5.29 15.02 -24.68
N ASP A 457 6.25 14.31 -25.29
CA ASP A 457 6.65 14.56 -26.66
C ASP A 457 5.56 14.18 -27.67
N LEU A 458 4.48 13.54 -27.20
CA LEU A 458 3.29 13.28 -27.99
C LEU A 458 2.27 14.41 -27.94
N PHE A 459 2.44 15.47 -27.15
CA PHE A 459 1.44 16.54 -26.96
C PHE A 459 1.64 17.71 -27.93
N PRO A 460 0.55 18.36 -28.40
CA PRO A 460 0.63 19.52 -29.30
C PRO A 460 1.37 20.69 -28.64
N LEU A 461 2.14 21.45 -29.43
CA LEU A 461 2.97 22.56 -28.93
C LEU A 461 2.15 23.76 -28.47
N THR A 462 1.17 24.17 -29.26
CA THR A 462 0.51 25.47 -29.12
C THR A 462 -0.85 25.36 -28.45
N THR A 463 -1.09 26.23 -27.47
CA THR A 463 -2.44 26.49 -26.96
C THR A 463 -3.21 27.31 -28.00
N SER A 464 -4.35 26.80 -28.46
CA SER A 464 -5.22 27.49 -29.41
C SER A 464 -6.68 27.11 -29.17
N GLY A 465 -7.57 28.10 -29.12
CA GLY A 465 -8.97 27.86 -28.77
C GLY A 465 -9.11 27.18 -27.41
N GLY A 466 -9.85 26.06 -27.36
CA GLY A 466 -10.02 25.23 -26.16
C GLY A 466 -8.91 24.19 -25.92
N ILE A 467 -7.89 24.11 -26.79
CA ILE A 467 -6.78 23.15 -26.69
C ILE A 467 -5.69 23.76 -25.81
N GLN A 468 -5.34 23.11 -24.70
CA GLN A 468 -4.15 23.44 -23.92
C GLN A 468 -2.94 22.68 -24.46
N GLY A 469 -1.98 23.41 -25.04
CA GLY A 469 -0.74 22.83 -25.57
C GLY A 469 0.32 22.61 -24.49
N CYS A 470 1.37 21.90 -24.89
CA CYS A 470 2.59 21.67 -24.14
C CYS A 470 3.78 22.31 -24.90
N PRO A 471 4.11 23.59 -24.62
CA PRO A 471 5.05 24.37 -25.44
C PRO A 471 6.46 23.81 -25.55
N THR A 472 6.85 22.93 -24.62
CA THR A 472 8.16 22.29 -24.54
C THR A 472 8.15 20.84 -25.05
N SER A 473 7.02 20.34 -25.57
CA SER A 473 6.95 19.06 -26.28
C SER A 473 7.88 19.07 -27.50
N ASN A 474 8.37 17.89 -27.92
CA ASN A 474 9.03 17.75 -29.22
C ASN A 474 8.06 17.46 -30.37
N PHE A 475 6.79 17.13 -30.07
CA PHE A 475 5.75 16.76 -31.03
C PHE A 475 6.24 15.70 -32.05
N ALA A 476 6.74 14.58 -31.54
CA ALA A 476 7.25 13.47 -32.34
C ALA A 476 7.19 12.15 -31.56
N GLU A 477 7.05 11.03 -32.27
CA GLU A 477 7.39 9.71 -31.76
C GLU A 477 8.90 9.64 -31.51
N MET A 478 9.33 9.69 -30.25
CA MET A 478 10.76 9.67 -29.95
C MET A 478 11.09 9.13 -28.56
N PHE A 479 12.33 8.65 -28.40
CA PHE A 479 12.92 8.36 -27.11
C PHE A 479 14.42 8.71 -27.08
N TYR A 480 14.94 8.87 -25.86
CA TYR A 480 16.28 9.36 -25.58
C TYR A 480 17.18 8.19 -25.21
N LEU A 481 18.42 8.18 -25.69
CA LEU A 481 19.33 7.05 -25.53
C LEU A 481 20.69 7.50 -24.99
N LEU A 482 21.26 6.67 -24.12
CA LEU A 482 22.61 6.84 -23.57
C LEU A 482 23.67 6.86 -24.67
N VAL A 483 24.72 7.66 -24.48
CA VAL A 483 25.89 7.67 -25.38
C VAL A 483 27.16 7.19 -24.68
N PRO A 484 28.12 6.62 -25.42
CA PRO A 484 29.42 6.30 -24.86
C PRO A 484 30.15 7.55 -24.40
N ASP A 485 30.82 7.39 -23.27
CA ASP A 485 31.73 8.37 -22.68
C ASP A 485 32.95 7.61 -22.11
N PRO A 486 33.83 7.05 -22.97
CA PRO A 486 34.94 6.21 -22.52
C PRO A 486 35.93 6.94 -21.61
N ASP A 487 36.00 8.26 -21.73
CA ASP A 487 36.91 9.12 -20.99
C ASP A 487 36.25 9.73 -19.73
N GLY A 488 34.94 9.49 -19.51
CA GLY A 488 34.18 10.08 -18.40
C GLY A 488 34.11 11.61 -18.47
N ALA A 489 34.10 12.19 -19.67
CA ALA A 489 34.15 13.62 -19.90
C ALA A 489 32.89 14.37 -19.42
N VAL A 490 31.72 13.72 -19.42
CA VAL A 490 30.44 14.36 -19.06
C VAL A 490 30.28 14.48 -17.55
N ASN A 491 30.50 13.39 -16.83
CA ASN A 491 30.21 13.28 -15.40
C ASN A 491 31.18 12.33 -14.67
N GLN A 492 32.41 12.14 -15.16
CA GLN A 492 33.42 11.24 -14.58
C GLN A 492 33.01 9.75 -14.55
N ASN A 493 31.86 9.41 -15.12
CA ASN A 493 31.41 8.03 -15.24
C ASN A 493 31.87 7.45 -16.57
N VAL A 494 32.80 6.49 -16.52
CA VAL A 494 33.25 5.80 -17.73
C VAL A 494 32.13 4.91 -18.29
N ARG A 495 31.75 5.15 -19.54
CA ARG A 495 30.76 4.37 -20.30
C ARG A 495 31.38 3.94 -21.62
N THR A 496 31.88 2.70 -21.69
CA THR A 496 32.56 2.19 -22.88
C THR A 496 31.58 1.99 -24.03
N VAL A 497 32.08 2.06 -25.27
CA VAL A 497 31.28 1.79 -26.48
C VAL A 497 30.63 0.41 -26.43
N GLY A 498 31.38 -0.63 -26.03
CA GLY A 498 30.87 -1.99 -25.93
C GLY A 498 29.74 -2.14 -24.89
N PHE A 499 29.90 -1.49 -23.72
CA PHE A 499 28.85 -1.47 -22.70
C PHE A 499 27.58 -0.80 -23.23
N VAL A 500 27.70 0.40 -23.81
CA VAL A 500 26.52 1.15 -24.29
C VAL A 500 25.81 0.38 -25.40
N LYS A 501 26.54 -0.23 -26.36
CA LYS A 501 25.95 -1.09 -27.40
C LYS A 501 25.07 -2.19 -26.83
N THR A 502 25.56 -2.87 -25.79
CA THR A 502 24.86 -4.00 -25.16
C THR A 502 23.55 -3.55 -24.53
N VAL A 503 23.54 -2.40 -23.83
CA VAL A 503 22.35 -1.94 -23.12
C VAL A 503 21.36 -1.17 -24.00
N THR A 504 21.80 -0.62 -25.13
CA THR A 504 20.94 0.16 -26.03
C THR A 504 19.84 -0.70 -26.65
N ILE A 505 20.14 -1.91 -27.13
CA ILE A 505 19.17 -2.69 -27.90
C ILE A 505 17.96 -3.10 -27.05
N GLY A 506 18.17 -3.59 -25.82
CA GLY A 506 17.07 -3.85 -24.88
C GLY A 506 16.28 -2.58 -24.53
N THR A 507 16.97 -1.44 -24.44
CA THR A 507 16.32 -0.14 -24.21
C THR A 507 15.44 0.28 -25.38
N LEU A 508 15.79 -0.06 -26.63
CA LEU A 508 14.94 0.23 -27.79
C LEU A 508 13.57 -0.45 -27.67
N ALA A 509 13.52 -1.74 -27.31
CA ALA A 509 12.26 -2.46 -27.13
C ALA A 509 11.47 -1.91 -25.93
N HIS A 510 12.16 -1.64 -24.82
CA HIS A 510 11.54 -1.11 -23.61
C HIS A 510 10.87 0.26 -23.86
N GLU A 511 11.62 1.24 -24.39
CA GLU A 511 11.09 2.60 -24.59
C GLU A 511 10.09 2.66 -25.75
N PHE A 512 10.24 1.81 -26.77
CA PHE A 512 9.27 1.76 -27.86
C PHE A 512 7.93 1.19 -27.41
N GLN A 513 7.92 0.20 -26.52
CA GLN A 513 6.69 -0.27 -25.91
C GLN A 513 5.99 0.84 -25.12
N HIS A 514 6.71 1.63 -24.31
CA HIS A 514 6.11 2.77 -23.61
C HIS A 514 5.51 3.80 -24.57
N LEU A 515 6.21 4.08 -25.68
CA LEU A 515 5.72 4.98 -26.73
C LEU A 515 4.43 4.46 -27.36
N ILE A 516 4.40 3.18 -27.73
CA ILE A 516 3.18 2.53 -28.23
C ILE A 516 2.07 2.67 -27.20
N ASN A 517 2.32 2.29 -25.94
CA ASN A 517 1.29 2.28 -24.91
C ASN A 517 0.71 3.70 -24.68
N ALA A 518 1.57 4.70 -24.51
CA ALA A 518 1.17 6.08 -24.31
C ALA A 518 0.42 6.66 -25.52
N SER A 519 0.92 6.44 -26.75
CA SER A 519 0.27 6.96 -27.97
C SER A 519 -1.11 6.34 -28.18
N ARG A 520 -1.26 5.04 -27.90
CA ARG A 520 -2.55 4.35 -28.00
C ARG A 520 -3.54 4.84 -26.96
N HIS A 521 -3.11 5.04 -25.71
CA HIS A 521 -3.95 5.67 -24.69
C HIS A 521 -4.37 7.10 -25.06
N LEU A 522 -3.49 7.88 -25.69
CA LEU A 522 -3.80 9.24 -26.11
C LEU A 522 -4.78 9.27 -27.28
N TYR A 523 -4.56 8.48 -28.33
CA TYR A 523 -5.17 8.72 -29.64
C TYR A 523 -6.04 7.60 -30.19
N VAL A 524 -5.89 6.37 -29.68
CA VAL A 524 -6.66 5.20 -30.15
C VAL A 524 -7.75 4.84 -29.14
N ASN A 525 -7.35 4.60 -27.89
CA ASN A 525 -8.20 4.16 -26.79
C ASN A 525 -8.80 5.35 -26.02
N THR A 526 -9.43 6.26 -26.77
CA THR A 526 -9.79 7.62 -26.31
C THR A 526 -10.90 7.70 -25.26
N GLY A 527 -11.51 6.58 -24.88
CA GLY A 527 -12.53 6.56 -23.85
C GLY A 527 -12.01 6.51 -22.40
N SER A 528 -10.70 6.35 -22.18
CA SER A 528 -10.07 6.49 -20.84
C SER A 528 -9.60 7.93 -20.64
N SER A 529 -9.70 8.51 -19.43
CA SER A 529 -9.09 9.82 -19.12
C SER A 529 -7.66 9.71 -18.57
N ALA A 530 -7.05 8.52 -18.56
CA ALA A 530 -5.77 8.24 -17.95
C ALA A 530 -4.85 7.41 -18.85
N PHE A 531 -3.55 7.53 -18.61
CA PHE A 531 -2.54 6.56 -19.06
C PHE A 531 -2.73 5.22 -18.34
N GLU A 532 -1.96 4.21 -18.75
CA GLU A 532 -1.86 2.94 -18.04
C GLU A 532 -1.24 3.14 -16.65
N ASP A 533 -1.66 2.33 -15.67
CA ASP A 533 -1.06 2.30 -14.34
C ASP A 533 0.40 1.83 -14.44
N THR A 534 1.26 2.47 -13.67
CA THR A 534 2.71 2.34 -13.79
C THR A 534 3.20 0.89 -13.73
N PHE A 535 2.62 0.03 -12.88
CA PHE A 535 3.07 -1.35 -12.76
C PHE A 535 2.85 -2.16 -14.05
N LEU A 536 1.74 -1.90 -14.76
CA LEU A 536 1.39 -2.63 -15.98
C LEU A 536 2.09 -2.02 -17.19
N ASP A 537 2.26 -0.69 -17.23
CA ASP A 537 3.06 -0.01 -18.24
C ASP A 537 4.50 -0.55 -18.27
N GLU A 538 5.16 -0.63 -17.11
CA GLU A 538 6.50 -1.23 -16.97
C GLU A 538 6.50 -2.75 -17.23
N GLY A 539 5.46 -3.46 -16.77
CA GLY A 539 5.31 -4.89 -17.02
C GLY A 539 5.27 -5.22 -18.51
N LEU A 540 4.54 -4.43 -19.31
CA LEU A 540 4.47 -4.61 -20.75
C LEU A 540 5.79 -4.24 -21.44
N ALA A 541 6.50 -3.21 -20.99
CA ALA A 541 7.82 -2.88 -21.50
C ALA A 541 8.84 -4.02 -21.25
N HIS A 542 8.78 -4.66 -20.09
CA HIS A 542 9.59 -5.86 -19.80
C HIS A 542 9.16 -7.08 -20.62
N MET A 543 7.86 -7.24 -20.94
CA MET A 543 7.41 -8.26 -21.89
C MET A 543 7.93 -7.98 -23.31
N ALA A 544 8.04 -6.72 -23.74
CA ALA A 544 8.63 -6.37 -25.05
C ALA A 544 10.09 -6.81 -25.14
N GLU A 545 10.87 -6.64 -24.07
CA GLU A 545 12.23 -7.18 -23.98
C GLU A 545 12.21 -8.72 -24.15
N GLU A 546 11.36 -9.44 -23.43
CA GLU A 546 11.28 -10.90 -23.52
C GLU A 546 10.82 -11.42 -24.90
N LEU A 547 9.83 -10.77 -25.50
CA LEU A 547 9.38 -11.11 -26.86
C LEU A 547 10.49 -10.89 -27.88
N THR A 548 11.29 -9.84 -27.70
CA THR A 548 12.46 -9.58 -28.53
C THR A 548 13.57 -10.60 -28.28
N PHE A 549 13.75 -11.07 -27.03
CA PHE A 549 14.62 -12.21 -26.71
C PHE A 549 14.24 -13.45 -27.52
N TYR A 550 12.97 -13.86 -27.54
CA TYR A 550 12.53 -15.04 -28.30
C TYR A 550 12.83 -14.86 -29.79
N ARG A 551 12.52 -13.68 -30.35
CA ARG A 551 12.80 -13.38 -31.77
C ARG A 551 14.29 -13.41 -32.09
N ALA A 552 15.13 -12.83 -31.23
CA ALA A 552 16.57 -12.72 -31.43
C ALA A 552 17.29 -14.06 -31.21
N SER A 553 16.90 -14.84 -30.21
CA SER A 553 17.49 -16.14 -29.89
C SER A 553 17.04 -17.24 -30.86
N GLY A 554 15.77 -17.22 -31.28
CA GLY A 554 15.10 -18.32 -31.97
C GLY A 554 14.49 -19.37 -31.03
N LEU A 555 14.48 -19.10 -29.73
CA LEU A 555 13.73 -19.89 -28.74
C LEU A 555 12.25 -19.45 -28.72
N ALA A 556 11.43 -20.18 -27.97
CA ALA A 556 10.00 -19.92 -27.82
C ALA A 556 9.52 -20.12 -26.37
N PRO A 557 8.40 -19.50 -25.98
CA PRO A 557 7.70 -19.81 -24.74
C PRO A 557 7.37 -21.31 -24.60
N GLY A 558 7.18 -21.78 -23.37
CA GLY A 558 6.85 -23.17 -23.03
C GLY A 558 7.99 -24.18 -23.15
N GLN A 559 9.24 -23.75 -23.37
CA GLN A 559 10.39 -24.64 -23.56
C GLN A 559 11.15 -25.00 -22.27
N ASN A 560 10.70 -24.51 -21.11
CA ASN A 560 11.41 -24.61 -19.83
C ASN A 560 12.91 -24.24 -19.94
N ILE A 561 13.18 -23.03 -20.48
CA ILE A 561 14.52 -22.60 -20.89
C ILE A 561 15.43 -22.45 -19.67
N SER A 562 16.49 -23.25 -19.62
CA SER A 562 17.51 -23.20 -18.57
C SER A 562 18.72 -22.37 -18.97
N TYR A 563 19.58 -22.04 -18.01
CA TYR A 563 20.80 -21.29 -18.29
C TYR A 563 21.80 -22.08 -19.13
N GLU A 564 21.79 -23.41 -19.03
CA GLU A 564 22.59 -24.29 -19.89
C GLU A 564 22.18 -24.15 -21.36
N VAL A 565 20.88 -24.02 -21.65
CA VAL A 565 20.37 -23.73 -23.00
C VAL A 565 20.85 -22.35 -23.47
N ILE A 566 20.84 -21.36 -22.58
CA ILE A 566 21.31 -20.01 -22.89
C ILE A 566 22.80 -20.00 -23.27
N GLN A 567 23.63 -20.71 -22.51
CA GLN A 567 25.08 -20.75 -22.72
C GLN A 567 25.50 -21.63 -23.90
N ALA A 568 24.63 -22.50 -24.40
CA ALA A 568 24.95 -23.42 -25.50
C ALA A 568 25.21 -22.71 -26.84
N SER A 569 24.84 -21.44 -26.98
CA SER A 569 25.01 -20.68 -28.22
C SER A 569 25.33 -19.22 -27.93
N GLN A 570 26.38 -18.68 -28.58
CA GLN A 570 26.72 -17.25 -28.45
C GLN A 570 25.56 -16.35 -28.87
N LYS A 571 24.79 -16.75 -29.90
CA LYS A 571 23.60 -16.01 -30.34
C LYS A 571 22.53 -15.93 -29.24
N ILE A 572 22.27 -17.04 -28.54
CA ILE A 572 21.27 -17.08 -27.46
C ILE A 572 21.79 -16.31 -26.25
N LYS A 573 23.09 -16.45 -25.94
CA LYS A 573 23.75 -15.69 -24.89
C LYS A 573 23.67 -14.18 -25.13
N ASP A 574 23.99 -13.71 -26.33
CA ASP A 574 23.92 -12.29 -26.69
C ASP A 574 22.47 -11.78 -26.59
N ALA A 575 21.49 -12.56 -27.07
CA ALA A 575 20.08 -12.22 -26.91
C ALA A 575 19.67 -12.13 -25.43
N PHE A 576 20.10 -13.09 -24.60
CA PHE A 576 19.80 -13.08 -23.17
C PHE A 576 20.46 -11.89 -22.45
N ASP A 577 21.73 -11.60 -22.75
CA ASP A 577 22.46 -10.48 -22.16
C ASP A 577 21.82 -9.13 -22.52
N ASN A 578 21.25 -9.01 -23.74
CA ASN A 578 20.58 -7.79 -24.20
C ASN A 578 19.15 -7.61 -23.66
N PHE A 579 18.39 -8.70 -23.47
CA PHE A 579 16.94 -8.64 -23.28
C PHE A 579 16.39 -9.41 -22.07
N GLY A 580 17.11 -10.43 -21.58
CA GLY A 580 16.61 -11.33 -20.52
C GLY A 580 17.22 -11.06 -19.15
N ALA A 581 18.54 -10.86 -19.09
CA ALA A 581 19.30 -10.84 -17.85
C ALA A 581 18.79 -9.78 -16.85
N ALA A 582 18.35 -8.62 -17.32
CA ALA A 582 17.82 -7.55 -16.48
C ALA A 582 16.49 -7.95 -15.81
N ASN A 583 15.56 -8.56 -16.55
CA ASN A 583 14.28 -9.02 -16.01
C ASN A 583 14.47 -10.07 -14.90
N PHE A 584 15.38 -11.02 -15.10
CA PHE A 584 15.72 -12.00 -14.06
C PHE A 584 16.34 -11.38 -12.82
N ARG A 585 17.19 -10.34 -12.95
CA ARG A 585 17.72 -9.61 -11.79
C ARG A 585 16.61 -8.89 -11.02
N ARG A 586 15.66 -8.26 -11.71
CA ARG A 586 14.49 -7.61 -11.06
C ARG A 586 13.62 -8.63 -10.35
N PHE A 587 13.36 -9.77 -11.00
CA PHE A 587 12.59 -10.83 -10.37
C PHE A 587 13.31 -11.43 -9.15
N ARG A 588 14.65 -11.52 -9.19
CA ARG A 588 15.46 -11.87 -8.01
C ARG A 588 15.24 -10.90 -6.84
N GLU A 589 15.18 -9.58 -7.08
CA GLU A 589 14.90 -8.60 -6.01
C GLU A 589 13.51 -8.81 -5.37
N PHE A 590 12.52 -9.23 -6.17
CA PHE A 590 11.22 -9.65 -5.65
C PHE A 590 11.33 -10.93 -4.80
N LEU A 591 12.01 -11.96 -5.29
CA LEU A 591 12.16 -13.25 -4.59
C LEU A 591 12.86 -13.09 -3.24
N THR A 592 13.76 -12.12 -3.07
CA THR A 592 14.37 -11.82 -1.77
C THR A 592 13.42 -11.08 -0.82
N ASN A 593 12.40 -10.38 -1.34
CA ASN A 593 11.45 -9.55 -0.58
C ASN A 593 9.96 -9.83 -0.92
N PRO A 594 9.46 -11.08 -0.89
CA PRO A 594 8.15 -11.40 -1.46
C PRO A 594 6.98 -11.11 -0.51
N LEU A 595 7.26 -10.78 0.76
CA LEU A 595 6.23 -10.60 1.79
C LEU A 595 5.39 -9.34 1.59
N THR A 596 5.94 -8.28 1.00
CA THR A 596 5.26 -6.97 0.90
C THR A 596 5.31 -6.38 -0.50
N ASN A 597 5.63 -7.20 -1.50
CA ASN A 597 5.70 -6.79 -2.89
C ASN A 597 4.78 -7.69 -3.72
N SER A 598 4.19 -7.14 -4.76
CA SER A 598 3.11 -7.76 -5.53
C SER A 598 3.26 -7.45 -7.03
N PRO A 599 2.77 -8.31 -7.93
CA PRO A 599 2.77 -8.06 -9.37
C PRO A 599 1.72 -7.04 -9.85
N TYR A 600 0.93 -6.46 -8.94
CA TYR A 600 -0.13 -5.51 -9.32
C TYR A 600 -0.28 -4.29 -8.40
N VAL A 601 0.66 -4.10 -7.46
CA VAL A 601 0.66 -2.88 -6.64
C VAL A 601 0.99 -1.69 -7.54
N ASN A 602 0.23 -0.60 -7.44
CA ASN A 602 0.39 0.56 -8.33
C ASN A 602 1.62 1.40 -7.96
N ASN A 603 2.82 0.90 -8.28
CA ASN A 603 4.09 1.59 -8.23
C ASN A 603 5.05 1.03 -9.30
N ALA A 604 6.21 1.64 -9.45
CA ALA A 604 7.25 1.19 -10.38
C ALA A 604 8.48 0.62 -9.67
N ASN A 605 8.36 0.15 -8.42
CA ASN A 605 9.50 -0.38 -7.69
C ASN A 605 10.11 -1.59 -8.42
N ILE A 606 11.42 -1.78 -8.32
CA ILE A 606 12.14 -2.87 -9.00
C ILE A 606 11.56 -4.26 -8.67
N THR A 607 11.11 -4.46 -7.43
CA THR A 607 10.42 -5.66 -6.95
C THR A 607 9.10 -5.88 -7.67
N THR A 608 8.27 -4.83 -7.78
CA THR A 608 7.00 -4.86 -8.51
C THR A 608 7.23 -5.17 -9.99
N ARG A 609 8.17 -4.49 -10.65
CA ARG A 609 8.50 -4.72 -12.07
C ARG A 609 8.88 -6.18 -12.34
N GLY A 610 9.78 -6.74 -11.53
CA GLY A 610 10.19 -8.14 -11.64
C GLY A 610 9.04 -9.12 -11.38
N ALA A 611 8.20 -8.82 -10.40
CA ALA A 611 7.00 -9.61 -10.10
C ALA A 611 5.98 -9.55 -11.25
N THR A 612 5.68 -8.36 -11.78
CA THR A 612 4.73 -8.18 -12.88
C THR A 612 5.18 -8.91 -14.12
N TRP A 613 6.46 -8.78 -14.52
CA TRP A 613 7.01 -9.51 -15.67
C TRP A 613 6.84 -11.03 -15.52
N SER A 614 7.32 -11.59 -14.41
CA SER A 614 7.23 -13.03 -14.14
C SER A 614 5.78 -13.52 -14.09
N PHE A 615 4.89 -12.74 -13.45
CA PHE A 615 3.47 -13.08 -13.39
C PHE A 615 2.79 -13.02 -14.76
N LEU A 616 3.06 -11.98 -15.58
CA LEU A 616 2.51 -11.88 -16.93
C LEU A 616 2.95 -13.06 -17.80
N ARG A 617 4.22 -13.48 -17.70
CA ARG A 617 4.74 -14.66 -18.40
C ARG A 617 4.05 -15.95 -17.94
N TYR A 618 3.96 -16.17 -16.62
CA TYR A 618 3.21 -17.30 -16.04
C TYR A 618 1.74 -17.31 -16.49
N ALA A 619 1.09 -16.14 -16.50
CA ALA A 619 -0.29 -16.01 -16.89
C ALA A 619 -0.51 -16.29 -18.38
N ALA A 620 0.40 -15.84 -19.24
CA ALA A 620 0.37 -16.13 -20.66
C ALA A 620 0.56 -17.63 -20.95
N ASP A 621 1.51 -18.28 -20.25
CA ASP A 621 1.71 -19.73 -20.30
C ASP A 621 0.44 -20.49 -19.89
N ARG A 622 -0.16 -20.07 -18.77
CA ARG A 622 -1.37 -20.71 -18.21
C ARG A 622 -2.60 -20.54 -19.09
N ARG A 623 -2.74 -19.43 -19.82
CA ARG A 623 -3.87 -19.21 -20.72
C ARG A 623 -3.86 -20.19 -21.90
N GLY A 624 -2.69 -20.56 -22.41
CA GLY A 624 -2.56 -21.45 -23.58
C GLY A 624 -3.25 -20.92 -24.86
N LEU A 625 -3.52 -19.61 -24.93
CA LEU A 625 -4.11 -18.92 -26.09
C LEU A 625 -3.02 -18.17 -26.88
N SER A 626 -3.40 -17.51 -27.97
CA SER A 626 -2.48 -16.64 -28.72
C SER A 626 -1.90 -15.56 -27.81
N GLU A 627 -0.58 -15.60 -27.57
CA GLU A 627 0.12 -14.61 -26.77
C GLU A 627 0.04 -13.22 -27.37
N ASN A 628 0.21 -13.09 -28.69
CA ASN A 628 0.07 -11.80 -29.37
C ASN A 628 -1.29 -11.16 -29.09
N GLN A 629 -2.37 -11.95 -29.01
CA GLN A 629 -3.69 -11.43 -28.67
C GLN A 629 -3.77 -10.95 -27.22
N LEU A 630 -3.10 -11.63 -26.27
CA LEU A 630 -3.02 -11.19 -24.88
C LEU A 630 -2.33 -9.83 -24.78
N TRP A 631 -1.12 -9.73 -25.35
CA TRP A 631 -0.31 -8.51 -25.33
C TRP A 631 -1.06 -7.36 -26.02
N PHE A 632 -1.73 -7.67 -27.13
CA PHE A 632 -2.48 -6.67 -27.87
C PHE A 632 -3.65 -6.18 -27.04
N GLN A 633 -4.39 -7.07 -26.39
CA GLN A 633 -5.50 -6.70 -25.50
C GLN A 633 -5.04 -5.86 -24.31
N LEU A 634 -3.89 -6.15 -23.71
CA LEU A 634 -3.36 -5.37 -22.59
C LEU A 634 -2.95 -3.97 -23.02
N ALA A 635 -2.27 -3.81 -24.16
CA ALA A 635 -1.94 -2.48 -24.73
C ALA A 635 -3.15 -1.77 -25.35
N ASN A 636 -4.29 -2.46 -25.47
CA ASN A 636 -5.52 -1.94 -26.08
C ASN A 636 -6.75 -2.08 -25.20
N PRO A 637 -6.74 -1.43 -24.02
CA PRO A 637 -7.90 -1.45 -23.17
C PRO A 637 -9.09 -0.69 -23.78
N PRO A 638 -10.33 -1.15 -23.60
CA PRO A 638 -11.52 -0.35 -23.83
C PRO A 638 -11.53 0.91 -22.96
N ALA A 639 -12.47 1.80 -23.29
CA ALA A 639 -12.73 3.04 -22.56
C ALA A 639 -12.79 2.84 -21.03
N GLY A 640 -12.02 3.64 -20.28
CA GLY A 640 -12.05 3.65 -18.82
C GLY A 640 -11.39 2.44 -18.14
N ILE A 641 -10.69 1.58 -18.88
CA ILE A 641 -10.01 0.41 -18.31
C ILE A 641 -8.49 0.64 -18.28
N HIS A 642 -7.87 0.46 -17.11
CA HIS A 642 -6.42 0.51 -16.85
C HIS A 642 -6.08 -0.28 -15.57
N GLY A 643 -4.79 -0.54 -15.35
CA GLY A 643 -4.21 -1.18 -14.19
C GLY A 643 -4.80 -2.54 -13.88
N VAL A 644 -5.20 -2.73 -12.62
CA VAL A 644 -5.82 -3.98 -12.13
C VAL A 644 -7.05 -4.35 -12.95
N SER A 645 -7.87 -3.37 -13.37
CA SER A 645 -9.05 -3.63 -14.18
C SER A 645 -8.69 -4.11 -15.60
N ASN A 646 -7.56 -3.65 -16.15
CA ASN A 646 -7.07 -4.08 -17.46
C ASN A 646 -6.54 -5.51 -17.43
N ILE A 647 -5.66 -5.82 -16.47
CA ILE A 647 -5.13 -7.17 -16.33
C ILE A 647 -6.22 -8.18 -15.96
N THR A 648 -7.18 -7.82 -15.11
CA THR A 648 -8.33 -8.68 -14.77
C THR A 648 -9.20 -9.00 -16.00
N ARG A 649 -9.38 -8.03 -16.90
CA ARG A 649 -10.13 -8.24 -18.15
C ARG A 649 -9.37 -9.14 -19.13
N ALA A 650 -8.10 -8.86 -19.37
CA ALA A 650 -7.32 -9.48 -20.43
C ALA A 650 -6.73 -10.84 -20.02
N VAL A 651 -6.40 -11.02 -18.74
CA VAL A 651 -5.79 -12.23 -18.21
C VAL A 651 -6.82 -13.16 -17.59
N THR A 652 -7.47 -12.73 -16.49
CA THR A 652 -8.41 -13.56 -15.73
C THR A 652 -9.28 -12.72 -14.78
N PRO A 653 -10.60 -12.97 -14.68
CA PRO A 653 -11.45 -12.33 -13.68
C PRO A 653 -11.09 -12.72 -12.24
N ASP A 654 -10.34 -13.82 -12.05
CA ASP A 654 -9.91 -14.34 -10.74
C ASP A 654 -8.42 -14.08 -10.49
N LEU A 655 -8.01 -12.81 -10.67
CA LEU A 655 -6.61 -12.39 -10.60
C LEU A 655 -5.93 -12.79 -9.29
N GLY A 656 -6.61 -12.62 -8.15
CA GLY A 656 -6.06 -12.95 -6.84
C GLY A 656 -5.68 -14.43 -6.72
N SER A 657 -6.52 -15.34 -7.24
CA SER A 657 -6.20 -16.76 -7.28
C SER A 657 -5.04 -17.09 -8.20
N TRP A 658 -4.92 -16.44 -9.35
CA TRP A 658 -3.81 -16.70 -10.27
C TRP A 658 -2.48 -16.22 -9.70
N VAL A 659 -2.47 -15.08 -8.99
CA VAL A 659 -1.27 -14.60 -8.30
C VAL A 659 -0.90 -15.52 -7.13
N ARG A 660 -1.89 -16.06 -6.40
CA ARG A 660 -1.65 -17.10 -5.39
C ARG A 660 -0.99 -18.33 -6.00
N ASP A 661 -1.51 -18.83 -7.11
CA ASP A 661 -0.98 -20.03 -7.78
C ASP A 661 0.44 -19.77 -8.32
N TRP A 662 0.69 -18.58 -8.88
CA TRP A 662 2.03 -18.12 -9.25
C TRP A 662 2.99 -18.07 -8.05
N ALA A 663 2.52 -17.68 -6.86
CA ALA A 663 3.32 -17.73 -5.64
C ALA A 663 3.69 -19.18 -5.25
N VAL A 664 2.79 -20.16 -5.48
CA VAL A 664 3.14 -21.59 -5.32
C VAL A 664 4.21 -21.99 -6.34
N ALA A 665 4.04 -21.64 -7.61
CA ALA A 665 5.01 -21.93 -8.67
C ALA A 665 6.40 -21.35 -8.38
N ASN A 666 6.47 -20.12 -7.87
CA ASN A 666 7.72 -19.48 -7.47
C ASN A 666 8.54 -20.31 -6.47
N TYR A 667 7.90 -21.08 -5.60
CA TYR A 667 8.61 -21.97 -4.68
C TYR A 667 8.85 -23.37 -5.28
N ALA A 668 7.80 -23.94 -5.88
CA ALA A 668 7.73 -25.36 -6.20
C ALA A 668 8.53 -25.74 -7.45
N ASP A 669 8.48 -24.87 -8.46
CA ASP A 669 8.96 -25.19 -9.79
C ASP A 669 10.46 -25.51 -9.84
N ASP A 670 10.79 -26.46 -10.72
CA ASP A 670 12.13 -27.06 -10.90
C ASP A 670 12.81 -27.54 -9.59
N PHE A 671 12.03 -27.79 -8.54
CA PHE A 671 12.53 -28.24 -7.24
C PHE A 671 11.78 -29.46 -6.73
N ILE A 672 10.46 -29.47 -6.88
CA ILE A 672 9.60 -30.54 -6.40
C ILE A 672 9.16 -31.37 -7.61
N PRO A 673 9.35 -32.70 -7.60
CA PRO A 673 8.87 -33.56 -8.68
C PRO A 673 7.34 -33.72 -8.61
N GLY A 674 6.71 -34.03 -9.75
CA GLY A 674 5.29 -34.42 -9.79
C GLY A 674 4.29 -33.26 -9.67
N LEU A 675 4.74 -32.02 -9.91
CA LEU A 675 3.88 -30.83 -9.87
C LEU A 675 2.84 -30.82 -10.98
N GLN A 676 1.69 -30.20 -10.70
CA GLN A 676 0.71 -29.86 -11.72
C GLN A 676 1.21 -28.67 -12.56
N PRO A 677 0.81 -28.54 -13.84
CA PRO A 677 1.25 -27.42 -14.68
C PRO A 677 0.97 -26.02 -14.09
N ILE A 678 -0.09 -25.89 -13.28
CA ILE A 678 -0.45 -24.66 -12.57
C ILE A 678 0.58 -24.22 -11.52
N ASP A 679 1.37 -25.16 -11.00
CA ASP A 679 2.40 -24.94 -9.98
C ASP A 679 3.81 -24.85 -10.60
N THR A 680 3.90 -24.59 -11.92
CA THR A 680 5.16 -24.54 -12.69
C THR A 680 5.26 -23.30 -13.56
N HIS A 681 6.48 -22.88 -13.92
CA HIS A 681 6.74 -21.89 -14.97
C HIS A 681 7.10 -22.62 -16.26
N LEU A 682 6.19 -22.64 -17.24
CA LEU A 682 6.37 -23.47 -18.43
C LEU A 682 7.45 -22.91 -19.38
N SER A 683 7.58 -21.59 -19.49
CA SER A 683 8.54 -20.97 -20.40
C SER A 683 9.99 -21.03 -19.92
N TRP A 684 10.20 -20.91 -18.61
CA TRP A 684 11.53 -20.69 -18.05
C TRP A 684 11.82 -21.67 -16.94
N ASN A 685 13.03 -22.21 -16.94
CA ASN A 685 13.58 -22.82 -15.75
C ASN A 685 14.04 -21.71 -14.81
N ILE A 686 13.09 -21.13 -14.09
CA ILE A 686 13.31 -19.93 -13.26
C ILE A 686 14.47 -20.16 -12.29
N ARG A 687 14.55 -21.36 -11.70
CA ARG A 687 15.57 -21.70 -10.72
C ARG A 687 16.97 -21.71 -11.32
N SER A 688 17.16 -22.30 -12.50
CA SER A 688 18.45 -22.33 -13.21
C SER A 688 18.92 -20.90 -13.52
N VAL A 689 18.04 -20.08 -14.12
CA VAL A 689 18.42 -18.74 -14.60
C VAL A 689 18.59 -17.74 -13.45
N VAL A 690 17.69 -17.73 -12.46
CA VAL A 690 17.80 -16.84 -11.28
C VAL A 690 19.06 -17.15 -10.48
N SER A 691 19.41 -18.43 -10.31
CA SER A 691 20.61 -18.79 -9.55
C SER A 691 21.87 -18.17 -10.15
N VAL A 692 21.95 -18.05 -11.47
CA VAL A 692 23.10 -17.46 -12.16
C VAL A 692 23.21 -15.96 -11.90
N VAL A 693 22.09 -15.24 -11.98
CA VAL A 693 22.06 -13.79 -11.67
C VAL A 693 22.08 -13.51 -10.16
N ASN A 694 22.11 -14.57 -9.34
CA ASN A 694 22.18 -14.52 -7.88
C ASN A 694 23.36 -15.33 -7.32
N GLU A 695 24.52 -15.21 -7.98
CA GLU A 695 25.80 -15.73 -7.46
C GLU A 695 25.79 -17.24 -7.16
N GLY A 696 25.04 -18.01 -7.95
CA GLY A 696 24.89 -19.46 -7.80
C GLY A 696 23.91 -19.88 -6.71
N MET A 697 23.09 -18.98 -6.15
CA MET A 697 22.12 -19.32 -5.11
C MET A 697 20.68 -19.05 -5.53
N TRP A 698 19.75 -19.92 -5.12
CA TRP A 698 18.33 -19.63 -5.23
C TRP A 698 17.93 -18.44 -4.34
N ALA A 699 17.17 -17.49 -4.91
CA ALA A 699 16.92 -16.19 -4.29
C ALA A 699 15.74 -16.17 -3.29
N LEU A 700 14.76 -17.07 -3.42
CA LEU A 700 13.52 -16.98 -2.66
C LEU A 700 13.75 -17.12 -1.15
N THR A 701 13.39 -16.09 -0.39
CA THR A 701 13.49 -16.11 1.08
C THR A 701 12.41 -17.01 1.67
N THR A 702 12.82 -18.06 2.38
CA THR A 702 11.92 -18.95 3.14
C THR A 702 12.14 -18.80 4.64
N GLY A 703 11.06 -18.79 5.41
CA GLY A 703 11.07 -18.94 6.87
C GLY A 703 10.74 -20.36 7.31
N GLN A 704 10.82 -20.60 8.61
CA GLN A 704 10.37 -21.83 9.25
C GLN A 704 9.13 -21.52 10.08
N LEU A 705 8.15 -22.43 10.12
CA LEU A 705 7.13 -22.38 11.18
C LEU A 705 7.75 -22.83 12.49
N GLU A 706 7.72 -21.93 13.47
CA GLU A 706 8.16 -22.19 14.82
C GLU A 706 7.35 -23.34 15.44
N THR A 707 8.06 -24.30 16.03
CA THR A 707 7.45 -25.47 16.70
C THR A 707 6.81 -25.08 18.03
N ILE A 708 7.47 -24.21 18.81
CA ILE A 708 7.02 -23.83 20.15
C ILE A 708 6.48 -22.39 20.17
N ASN A 709 7.19 -21.46 19.52
CA ASN A 709 6.82 -20.05 19.55
C ASN A 709 5.76 -19.72 18.51
N ILE A 710 5.11 -18.56 18.65
CA ILE A 710 4.23 -18.02 17.62
C ILE A 710 5.04 -17.49 16.46
N THR A 711 4.80 -18.02 15.26
CA THR A 711 5.35 -17.45 14.03
C THR A 711 4.56 -16.20 13.68
N SER A 712 5.21 -15.04 13.60
CA SER A 712 4.59 -13.78 13.19
C SER A 712 5.11 -13.35 11.82
N VAL A 713 4.20 -13.14 10.87
CA VAL A 713 4.54 -12.63 9.53
C VAL A 713 3.60 -11.50 9.14
N THR A 714 4.09 -10.53 8.38
CA THR A 714 3.27 -9.50 7.76
C THR A 714 3.33 -9.69 6.26
N ILE A 715 2.17 -9.88 5.63
CA ILE A 715 2.06 -10.02 4.18
C ILE A 715 1.23 -8.86 3.60
N GLY A 716 1.66 -8.32 2.46
CA GLY A 716 0.93 -7.29 1.72
C GLY A 716 -0.11 -7.85 0.76
N ASP A 717 -0.95 -6.97 0.23
CA ASP A 717 -1.85 -7.27 -0.89
C ASP A 717 -1.07 -7.79 -2.11
N GLY A 718 -1.47 -8.95 -2.62
CA GLY A 718 -0.84 -9.68 -3.73
C GLY A 718 0.49 -10.33 -3.38
N SER A 719 0.78 -10.46 -2.08
CA SER A 719 2.06 -10.96 -1.57
C SER A 719 1.90 -12.28 -0.81
N ALA A 720 3.00 -12.99 -0.59
CA ALA A 720 3.02 -14.27 0.11
C ALA A 720 4.22 -14.42 1.05
N ALA A 721 4.05 -15.23 2.10
CA ALA A 721 5.18 -15.76 2.87
C ALA A 721 5.41 -17.24 2.54
N TYR A 722 6.62 -17.72 2.82
CA TYR A 722 7.06 -19.08 2.45
C TYR A 722 7.58 -19.78 3.70
N LEU A 723 6.71 -20.53 4.39
CA LEU A 723 6.96 -21.05 5.73
C LEU A 723 7.08 -22.56 5.73
N ARG A 724 8.29 -23.08 5.90
CA ARG A 724 8.57 -24.51 5.85
C ARG A 724 8.40 -25.17 7.21
N PHE A 725 7.95 -26.42 7.22
CA PHE A 725 7.77 -27.20 8.44
C PHE A 725 7.78 -28.70 8.15
N GLY A 726 8.08 -29.51 9.17
CA GLY A 726 8.01 -30.96 9.07
C GLY A 726 6.92 -31.52 9.97
N VAL A 727 6.51 -32.75 9.68
CA VAL A 727 5.65 -33.56 10.55
C VAL A 727 6.34 -34.89 10.84
N ALA A 728 6.36 -35.28 12.10
CA ALA A 728 6.99 -36.52 12.55
C ALA A 728 6.30 -37.78 11.97
N ALA A 729 6.99 -38.91 12.04
CA ALA A 729 6.49 -40.17 11.53
C ALA A 729 5.14 -40.56 12.14
N ASN A 730 4.15 -40.82 11.27
CA ASN A 730 2.77 -41.20 11.62
C ASN A 730 2.06 -40.17 12.54
N ALA A 731 2.55 -38.94 12.61
CA ALA A 731 1.94 -37.86 13.39
C ALA A 731 1.06 -36.96 12.52
N VAL A 732 0.25 -36.13 13.17
CA VAL A 732 -0.47 -35.02 12.53
C VAL A 732 0.16 -33.72 12.97
N GLY A 733 0.44 -32.83 12.02
CA GLY A 733 1.03 -31.51 12.30
C GLY A 733 0.43 -30.42 11.45
N GLY A 734 0.54 -29.18 11.91
CA GLY A 734 0.02 -28.03 11.18
C GLY A 734 -0.07 -26.79 12.07
N GLY A 735 -1.02 -25.90 11.79
CA GLY A 735 -1.09 -24.62 12.47
C GLY A 735 -2.46 -23.96 12.51
N ARG A 736 -2.66 -23.12 13.53
CA ARG A 736 -3.75 -22.16 13.68
C ARG A 736 -3.25 -20.78 13.31
N ILE A 737 -3.92 -20.11 12.37
CA ILE A 737 -3.59 -18.80 11.84
C ILE A 737 -4.65 -17.80 12.29
N THR A 738 -4.20 -16.65 12.80
CA THR A 738 -5.07 -15.50 13.08
C THR A 738 -4.51 -14.23 12.47
N ALA A 739 -5.41 -13.30 12.12
CA ALA A 739 -5.08 -11.95 11.70
C ALA A 739 -5.32 -10.99 12.87
N ARG A 740 -4.25 -10.50 13.50
CA ARG A 740 -4.33 -9.62 14.69
C ARG A 740 -5.23 -10.19 15.81
N GLY A 741 -5.21 -11.51 16.00
CA GLY A 741 -6.02 -12.21 17.01
C GLY A 741 -7.49 -12.47 16.62
N ALA A 742 -7.89 -12.14 15.39
CA ALA A 742 -9.19 -12.48 14.80
C ALA A 742 -9.03 -13.57 13.71
N PRO A 743 -10.13 -14.21 13.25
CA PRO A 743 -10.09 -15.06 12.07
C PRO A 743 -9.50 -14.34 10.86
N VAL A 744 -8.89 -15.10 9.96
CA VAL A 744 -8.33 -14.54 8.71
C VAL A 744 -9.44 -14.00 7.81
N PRO A 745 -9.20 -12.88 7.08
CA PRO A 745 -10.20 -12.25 6.22
C PRO A 745 -10.48 -13.09 4.95
N SER A 746 -11.54 -12.76 4.21
CA SER A 746 -11.92 -13.47 2.98
C SER A 746 -10.87 -13.42 1.86
N GLY A 747 -10.08 -12.34 1.79
CA GLY A 747 -8.97 -12.19 0.85
C GLY A 747 -7.73 -13.01 1.20
N PHE A 748 -7.73 -13.74 2.31
CA PHE A 748 -6.65 -14.62 2.71
C PHE A 748 -6.88 -16.05 2.18
N ALA A 749 -5.80 -16.64 1.68
CA ALA A 749 -5.74 -18.05 1.32
C ALA A 749 -4.45 -18.67 1.85
N LEU A 750 -4.48 -19.99 2.05
CA LEU A 750 -3.32 -20.76 2.44
C LEU A 750 -3.15 -21.93 1.47
N SER A 751 -1.99 -22.00 0.82
CA SER A 751 -1.57 -23.20 0.10
C SER A 751 -0.62 -24.01 0.99
N VAL A 752 -0.89 -25.30 1.17
CA VAL A 752 0.00 -26.24 1.87
C VAL A 752 0.46 -27.30 0.89
N LEU A 753 1.76 -27.33 0.60
CA LEU A 753 2.37 -28.20 -0.41
C LEU A 753 3.36 -29.16 0.26
N ARG A 754 3.29 -30.45 -0.09
CA ARG A 754 4.29 -31.42 0.37
C ARG A 754 5.54 -31.39 -0.50
N THR A 755 6.69 -31.20 0.14
CA THR A 755 8.00 -31.06 -0.53
C THR A 755 8.84 -32.34 -0.44
N LYS A 756 8.67 -33.15 0.61
CA LYS A 756 9.35 -34.46 0.78
C LYS A 756 8.44 -35.48 1.50
#